data_AF-A0A924ACE4-F1
#
_entry.id   AF-A0A924ACE4-F1
#
_cell.length_a   1.000
_cell.length_b   1.000
_cell.length_c   1.000
_cell.angle_alpha   90.00
_cell.angle_beta   90.00
_cell.angle_gamma   90.00
#
_symmetry.space_group_name_H-M   'P 1'
#
loop_
_entity.id
_entity.type
_entity.pdbx_description
1 polymer ?
#
loop_
_entity_poly.entity_id
_entity_poly.type
_entity_poly.pdbx_seq_one_letter_code
_entity_poly.pdbx_strand_id
1 'polypeptide(L)'
;MTPAYFFLFALRARQLPRWLLGGLIFTLSAAAGAQTCGLPGWDGPVTPVGIINTYHAGSNSPGAGSSSINVASIAGQRTNTRSLRAGDLILIMQMQDSASPATAGQHEYAQITAVAGTTLQLNRTLTNSYTRNMGNAVVRNWQVVWVPQYSSATISGTVSADFWRITPGLGAGSGDATGGVVAIDVAGALAITGTITVAGTGFRGGAGLNGVGTRTGAYTDTDYAFTTTVARMSGAIKGEGIEGTPLNVFDGTATPLDYFSLLGQGYAAGAAGRGARSNAGGAGNDGDPPGVTYTGNQLNSGGGGGSNAGGGGRGGNAWNQNTTGGAFNLPAAGNTGNAAGGLGGNGQANTATRLVMGGGGGAGTANNGSASSISSWPPAAVAPAPAVQVANGGQGSITSSGASGGGIVLIRAGSFSATAGLINADGYRAYNKSPTGDTDSAGGGGGGSVSVRSVTGSGAGLTINANGGVGGSSVYFNHGPGGGGGGGYVLTSFTGGTVNVAGGLNGTDGCCGGTAGNGSPKPYNATGGSIGSALTSDGTPAGVTSGASCLPVVNVIKSTVTPLITTATGASATYLINLSNTGGAASNVFVFDASLPPGWLYTSAPASTYTYSPAPPPGAASNAAGAENPTAVLPAGFPASVATSVNSGAAVALATTPGTVPTTGANTLTFGSFYLPQNSNITISFAVTIPNQATAGTYHNPAGVVFLDPTRTVTGNRRMVSPLVNVTANRSSTAYSANTTYETGATATVLGTNSSGLVAGPTTENVTLLPDLSVTKTSNTPTFTVGAAGLQYVIVGRNNGRPVANQVYLTTQATDASATTIVSPTLSIADSLPSGMTLTAITTNGGPTWACTPNGTSTTFTCSAGSAVYPLPAATNLVTVTATVAVSAGACPGPQVNTTTFTVAALGDSIPANNTATASTTTGCSANLTVTKTNNVNSVTAGGTTSYTVTFANLGPAAADNASVKDTAGTGLVCTVASCTPAGGAVCPVVGQLPNLLTSGLTLSSMPSGSTAAFVVNCNVTATGQ
;
A
#
# COMPACT_ATOMS: atom_id res chain seq x y z
N MET A 1 43.03 35.93 34.92
CA MET A 1 43.42 34.53 35.22
C MET A 1 43.48 33.78 33.90
N THR A 2 44.60 33.11 33.67
CA THR A 2 45.15 32.68 32.38
C THR A 2 44.38 31.54 31.67
N PRO A 3 44.34 31.54 30.32
CA PRO A 3 43.69 30.56 29.44
C PRO A 3 44.67 29.58 28.74
N ALA A 4 44.19 28.54 28.03
CA ALA A 4 44.94 27.91 26.92
C ALA A 4 44.05 27.08 25.97
N TYR A 5 43.87 27.51 24.69
CA TYR A 5 44.59 27.10 23.44
C TYR A 5 44.04 25.77 22.82
N PHE A 6 43.73 25.59 21.53
CA PHE A 6 43.62 26.40 20.30
C PHE A 6 43.22 25.47 19.10
N PHE A 7 42.69 26.03 17.99
CA PHE A 7 42.83 25.60 16.56
C PHE A 7 42.07 24.33 16.02
N LEU A 8 41.52 24.23 14.78
CA LEU A 8 41.43 25.11 13.59
C LEU A 8 40.66 24.47 12.38
N PHE A 9 40.10 25.35 11.52
CA PHE A 9 39.78 25.33 10.07
C PHE A 9 38.73 24.41 9.38
N ALA A 10 37.90 25.12 8.60
CA ALA A 10 37.12 24.66 7.45
C ALA A 10 37.92 24.74 6.14
N LEU A 11 37.58 23.90 5.14
CA LEU A 11 37.87 24.17 3.73
C LEU A 11 36.88 23.47 2.77
N ARG A 12 36.54 24.20 1.69
CA ARG A 12 35.62 23.85 0.60
C ARG A 12 36.27 22.99 -0.51
N ALA A 13 35.37 22.34 -1.26
CA ALA A 13 35.40 22.03 -2.71
C ALA A 13 36.13 20.77 -3.21
N ARG A 14 35.41 19.90 -3.94
CA ARG A 14 35.51 19.71 -5.42
C ARG A 14 34.57 18.61 -5.95
N GLN A 15 34.18 18.75 -7.21
CA GLN A 15 33.29 17.88 -7.99
C GLN A 15 34.04 16.75 -8.74
N LEU A 16 33.36 15.58 -8.85
CA LEU A 16 33.37 14.53 -9.92
C LEU A 16 34.67 13.74 -10.25
N PRO A 17 34.64 12.52 -10.87
CA PRO A 17 33.51 11.72 -11.38
C PRO A 17 33.48 10.20 -10.98
N ARG A 18 32.38 9.54 -11.39
CA ARG A 18 32.09 8.08 -11.38
C ARG A 18 33.19 7.23 -12.05
N TRP A 19 33.40 5.98 -11.59
CA TRP A 19 33.36 4.71 -12.36
C TRP A 19 33.82 3.52 -11.47
N LEU A 20 33.12 2.37 -11.64
CA LEU A 20 33.41 1.00 -11.15
C LEU A 20 33.41 0.69 -9.64
N LEU A 21 32.31 0.09 -9.17
CA LEU A 21 32.36 -1.21 -8.49
C LEU A 21 30.99 -1.90 -8.58
N GLY A 22 30.91 -2.94 -9.40
CA GLY A 22 29.80 -3.87 -9.42
C GLY A 22 29.98 -4.97 -8.38
N GLY A 23 28.86 -5.47 -7.86
CA GLY A 23 28.79 -6.78 -7.21
C GLY A 23 29.03 -6.79 -5.70
N LEU A 24 27.99 -6.45 -4.93
CA LEU A 24 27.52 -7.26 -3.79
C LEU A 24 26.19 -6.65 -3.29
N ILE A 25 25.07 -7.15 -3.82
CA ILE A 25 23.75 -6.90 -3.21
C ILE A 25 23.72 -7.77 -1.95
N PHE A 26 24.00 -7.16 -0.80
CA PHE A 26 23.55 -7.72 0.46
C PHE A 26 22.02 -7.77 0.42
N THR A 27 21.47 -8.98 0.44
CA THR A 27 20.07 -9.22 0.78
C THR A 27 19.89 -8.84 2.24
N LEU A 28 19.71 -7.55 2.53
CA LEU A 28 18.95 -7.17 3.70
C LEU A 28 17.53 -7.67 3.45
N SER A 29 17.16 -8.75 4.14
CA SER A 29 15.75 -9.04 4.38
C SER A 29 15.15 -7.79 5.03
N ALA A 30 14.40 -7.03 4.26
CA ALA A 30 13.61 -5.93 4.79
C ALA A 30 12.73 -6.51 5.90
N ALA A 31 12.97 -6.09 7.13
CA ALA A 31 12.02 -6.34 8.21
C ALA A 31 10.66 -5.84 7.73
N ALA A 32 9.66 -6.71 7.73
CA ALA A 32 8.30 -6.37 7.31
C ALA A 32 7.90 -5.08 8.04
N GLY A 33 7.62 -4.01 7.30
CA GLY A 33 7.10 -2.78 7.88
C GLY A 33 5.80 -3.12 8.59
N ALA A 34 5.80 -3.08 9.93
CA ALA A 34 4.63 -3.38 10.73
C ALA A 34 3.47 -2.48 10.29
N GLN A 35 2.32 -3.07 9.96
CA GLN A 35 1.11 -2.33 9.63
C GLN A 35 0.82 -1.34 10.77
N THR A 36 0.90 -0.03 10.52
CA THR A 36 0.70 0.99 11.56
C THR A 36 -0.76 1.44 11.65
N CYS A 37 -1.51 1.22 10.56
CA CYS A 37 -2.88 1.65 10.38
C CYS A 37 -3.90 0.52 10.56
N GLY A 38 -5.11 0.85 11.00
CA GLY A 38 -6.23 -0.09 11.02
C GLY A 38 -6.63 -0.46 9.60
N LEU A 39 -7.32 -1.58 9.41
CA LEU A 39 -7.85 -1.98 8.11
C LEU A 39 -9.04 -1.09 7.74
N PRO A 40 -8.94 -0.22 6.73
CA PRO A 40 -10.01 0.72 6.43
C PRO A 40 -11.24 -0.02 5.88
N GLY A 41 -12.35 0.02 6.61
CA GLY A 41 -13.64 -0.53 6.15
C GLY A 41 -13.74 -2.06 6.07
N TRP A 42 -12.93 -2.78 6.85
CA TRP A 42 -12.86 -4.23 6.87
C TRP A 42 -14.18 -4.96 7.12
N ASP A 43 -15.05 -4.38 7.95
CA ASP A 43 -16.38 -4.91 8.29
C ASP A 43 -17.50 -4.31 7.42
N GLY A 44 -17.16 -3.57 6.36
CA GLY A 44 -18.10 -3.03 5.38
C GLY A 44 -19.00 -1.89 5.89
N PRO A 45 -20.00 -1.46 5.10
CA PRO A 45 -20.97 -0.46 5.51
C PRO A 45 -22.07 -1.09 6.38
N VAL A 46 -22.56 -0.38 7.42
CA VAL A 46 -23.58 -0.94 8.31
C VAL A 46 -24.51 0.10 8.93
N THR A 47 -25.68 -0.35 9.39
CA THR A 47 -26.55 0.38 10.31
C THR A 47 -26.51 -0.34 11.66
N PRO A 48 -25.59 0.01 12.58
CA PRO A 48 -25.36 -0.79 13.77
C PRO A 48 -26.46 -0.56 14.82
N VAL A 49 -26.81 -1.63 15.55
CA VAL A 49 -27.82 -1.64 16.61
C VAL A 49 -27.44 -2.62 17.71
N GLY A 50 -27.78 -2.32 18.95
CA GLY A 50 -27.50 -3.15 20.12
C GLY A 50 -26.02 -3.10 20.53
N ILE A 51 -25.52 -4.23 21.04
CA ILE A 51 -24.15 -4.36 21.55
C ILE A 51 -23.23 -4.86 20.44
N ILE A 52 -22.46 -3.93 19.87
CA ILE A 52 -21.62 -4.18 18.69
C ILE A 52 -20.21 -4.66 19.03
N ASN A 53 -19.72 -4.39 20.24
CA ASN A 53 -18.40 -4.82 20.69
C ASN A 53 -18.44 -6.19 21.36
N THR A 54 -17.34 -6.95 21.27
CA THR A 54 -17.10 -8.10 22.14
C THR A 54 -16.01 -7.78 23.15
N TYR A 55 -16.10 -8.39 24.32
CA TYR A 55 -15.21 -8.13 25.44
C TYR A 55 -14.51 -9.42 25.88
N HIS A 56 -13.22 -9.29 26.15
CA HIS A 56 -12.35 -10.40 26.51
C HIS A 56 -11.45 -9.93 27.66
N ALA A 57 -11.60 -10.51 28.84
CA ALA A 57 -10.73 -10.21 29.97
C ALA A 57 -9.30 -10.64 29.62
N GLY A 58 -8.30 -9.82 29.92
CA GLY A 58 -6.90 -10.25 29.85
C GLY A 58 -6.65 -11.44 30.78
N SER A 59 -5.60 -12.23 30.65
CA SER A 59 -5.30 -13.34 31.58
C SER A 59 -3.88 -13.34 32.13
N ASN A 60 -3.00 -12.50 31.57
CA ASN A 60 -1.63 -12.27 32.04
C ASN A 60 -1.39 -10.78 32.40
N SER A 61 -0.15 -10.45 32.73
CA SER A 61 0.31 -9.08 33.00
C SER A 61 1.42 -8.70 31.99
N PRO A 62 1.07 -8.36 30.74
CA PRO A 62 2.05 -8.04 29.72
C PRO A 62 2.71 -6.67 29.97
N GLY A 63 4.04 -6.63 29.89
CA GLY A 63 4.81 -5.39 30.01
C GLY A 63 4.88 -4.61 28.70
N ALA A 64 5.14 -3.31 28.79
CA ALA A 64 5.52 -2.50 27.63
C ALA A 64 6.68 -3.16 26.84
N GLY A 65 6.63 -3.10 25.51
CA GLY A 65 7.54 -3.82 24.62
C GLY A 65 7.08 -5.24 24.25
N SER A 66 6.05 -5.80 24.90
CA SER A 66 5.52 -7.14 24.56
C SER A 66 4.81 -7.12 23.21
N SER A 67 5.04 -8.12 22.35
CA SER A 67 4.36 -8.28 21.04
C SER A 67 3.20 -9.29 21.07
N SER A 68 2.89 -9.84 22.24
CA SER A 68 1.77 -10.76 22.45
C SER A 68 1.10 -10.52 23.80
N ILE A 69 -0.16 -10.88 23.88
CA ILE A 69 -0.99 -10.80 25.10
C ILE A 69 -1.86 -12.05 25.24
N ASN A 70 -2.28 -12.38 26.46
CA ASN A 70 -3.18 -13.50 26.70
C ASN A 70 -4.53 -12.98 27.19
N VAL A 71 -5.60 -13.56 26.65
CA VAL A 71 -6.98 -13.34 27.13
C VAL A 71 -7.47 -14.58 27.88
N ALA A 72 -8.53 -14.44 28.68
CA ALA A 72 -9.18 -15.56 29.35
C ALA A 72 -9.95 -16.43 28.36
N SER A 73 -10.56 -15.80 27.35
CA SER A 73 -11.30 -16.47 26.27
C SER A 73 -11.20 -15.67 24.98
N ILE A 74 -10.97 -16.36 23.86
CA ILE A 74 -11.09 -15.74 22.53
C ILE A 74 -12.54 -15.55 22.10
N ALA A 75 -13.49 -16.32 22.66
CA ALA A 75 -14.92 -16.09 22.48
C ALA A 75 -15.38 -14.94 23.37
N GLY A 76 -16.29 -14.10 22.86
CA GLY A 76 -16.82 -12.95 23.60
C GLY A 76 -17.53 -13.37 24.89
N GLN A 77 -17.23 -12.69 26.01
CA GLN A 77 -17.65 -13.13 27.36
C GLN A 77 -18.96 -12.49 27.86
N ARG A 78 -19.71 -11.82 26.97
CA ARG A 78 -20.92 -11.05 27.29
C ARG A 78 -22.01 -11.29 26.22
N THR A 79 -22.89 -10.31 25.99
CA THR A 79 -24.03 -10.45 25.08
C THR A 79 -23.59 -10.79 23.66
N ASN A 80 -22.57 -10.09 23.15
CA ASN A 80 -21.97 -10.43 21.87
C ASN A 80 -20.84 -11.45 22.07
N THR A 81 -21.00 -12.63 21.45
CA THR A 81 -20.16 -13.81 21.65
C THR A 81 -19.15 -14.04 20.51
N ARG A 82 -19.06 -13.13 19.52
CA ARG A 82 -18.09 -13.24 18.41
C ARG A 82 -16.67 -13.46 18.93
N SER A 83 -15.96 -14.41 18.33
CA SER A 83 -14.57 -14.70 18.69
C SER A 83 -13.58 -13.73 18.03
N LEU A 84 -12.46 -13.46 18.71
CA LEU A 84 -11.31 -12.75 18.15
C LEU A 84 -10.62 -13.61 17.09
N ARG A 85 -10.13 -12.94 16.03
CA ARG A 85 -9.39 -13.56 14.92
C ARG A 85 -8.28 -12.66 14.41
N ALA A 86 -7.34 -13.24 13.66
CA ALA A 86 -6.33 -12.46 12.97
C ALA A 86 -6.98 -11.47 11.99
N GLY A 87 -6.42 -10.26 11.90
CA GLY A 87 -6.96 -9.10 11.20
C GLY A 87 -7.75 -8.14 12.09
N ASP A 88 -8.33 -8.61 13.21
CA ASP A 88 -9.18 -7.78 14.07
C ASP A 88 -8.41 -6.61 14.69
N LEU A 89 -9.03 -5.42 14.65
CA LEU A 89 -8.65 -4.28 15.47
C LEU A 89 -9.18 -4.47 16.88
N ILE A 90 -8.32 -4.23 17.87
CA ILE A 90 -8.65 -4.34 19.28
C ILE A 90 -8.22 -3.10 20.05
N LEU A 91 -8.97 -2.77 21.10
CA LEU A 91 -8.62 -1.81 22.14
C LEU A 91 -8.21 -2.56 23.39
N ILE A 92 -6.99 -2.35 23.86
CA ILE A 92 -6.46 -2.91 25.10
C ILE A 92 -6.54 -1.80 26.15
N MET A 93 -7.18 -2.07 27.29
CA MET A 93 -7.43 -1.04 28.30
C MET A 93 -7.29 -1.60 29.72
N GLN A 94 -6.48 -0.93 30.54
CA GLN A 94 -6.45 -1.18 31.99
C GLN A 94 -7.71 -0.57 32.60
N MET A 95 -8.57 -1.38 33.20
CA MET A 95 -9.87 -0.92 33.71
C MET A 95 -9.77 -0.53 35.19
N GLN A 96 -9.15 -1.39 35.99
CA GLN A 96 -8.89 -1.15 37.41
C GLN A 96 -7.42 -1.42 37.73
N ASP A 97 -6.81 -0.59 38.57
CA ASP A 97 -5.48 -0.78 39.12
C ASP A 97 -5.36 -0.14 40.51
N SER A 98 -5.21 -0.99 41.54
CA SER A 98 -4.98 -0.62 42.94
C SER A 98 -3.54 -0.18 43.25
N ALA A 99 -2.62 -0.16 42.28
CA ALA A 99 -1.24 0.31 42.48
C ALA A 99 -1.14 1.84 42.67
N SER A 100 0.03 2.28 43.14
CA SER A 100 0.41 3.69 43.14
C SER A 100 1.77 3.83 42.46
N PRO A 101 1.88 4.57 41.34
CA PRO A 101 0.79 5.21 40.59
C PRO A 101 -0.10 4.19 39.86
N ALA A 102 -1.41 4.44 39.82
CA ALA A 102 -2.37 3.57 39.12
C ALA A 102 -2.35 3.82 37.60
N THR A 103 -2.34 2.75 36.80
CA THR A 103 -2.40 2.84 35.32
C THR A 103 -3.81 2.74 34.75
N ALA A 104 -4.83 2.63 35.61
CA ALA A 104 -6.22 2.54 35.17
C ALA A 104 -6.60 3.67 34.20
N GLY A 105 -7.31 3.28 33.14
CA GLY A 105 -7.72 4.10 32.01
C GLY A 105 -6.70 4.17 30.87
N GLN A 106 -5.44 3.79 31.08
CA GLN A 106 -4.47 3.71 29.98
C GLN A 106 -4.94 2.69 28.95
N HIS A 107 -4.89 3.10 27.69
CA HIS A 107 -5.34 2.26 26.59
C HIS A 107 -4.54 2.50 25.32
N GLU A 108 -4.53 1.48 24.45
CA GLU A 108 -3.97 1.58 23.11
C GLU A 108 -4.67 0.63 22.14
N TYR A 109 -4.57 0.94 20.85
CA TYR A 109 -5.09 0.08 19.79
C TYR A 109 -4.00 -0.85 19.26
N ALA A 110 -4.34 -2.11 19.04
CA ALA A 110 -3.49 -3.11 18.38
C ALA A 110 -4.29 -3.86 17.31
N GLN A 111 -3.60 -4.49 16.37
CA GLN A 111 -4.21 -5.43 15.43
C GLN A 111 -3.68 -6.83 15.68
N ILE A 112 -4.57 -7.83 15.66
CA ILE A 112 -4.20 -9.23 15.84
C ILE A 112 -3.58 -9.76 14.54
N THR A 113 -2.36 -10.29 14.60
CA THR A 113 -1.69 -10.92 13.44
C THR A 113 -1.85 -12.43 13.41
N ALA A 114 -2.01 -13.06 14.57
CA ALA A 114 -2.29 -14.49 14.71
C ALA A 114 -2.93 -14.78 16.07
N VAL A 115 -3.71 -15.87 16.15
CA VAL A 115 -4.30 -16.38 17.39
C VAL A 115 -3.81 -17.81 17.61
N ALA A 116 -3.22 -18.08 18.78
CA ALA A 116 -2.75 -19.41 19.18
C ALA A 116 -3.34 -19.75 20.56
N GLY A 117 -4.40 -20.58 20.57
CA GLY A 117 -5.19 -20.80 21.78
C GLY A 117 -5.81 -19.49 22.27
N THR A 118 -5.44 -19.04 23.47
CA THR A 118 -5.86 -17.73 24.04
C THR A 118 -4.79 -16.64 23.93
N THR A 119 -3.68 -16.92 23.26
CA THR A 119 -2.60 -15.95 23.01
C THR A 119 -2.87 -15.20 21.70
N LEU A 120 -2.85 -13.88 21.77
CA LEU A 120 -2.99 -12.97 20.63
C LEU A 120 -1.61 -12.42 20.27
N GLN A 121 -1.18 -12.62 19.03
CA GLN A 121 0.00 -11.97 18.48
C GLN A 121 -0.40 -10.60 17.92
N LEU A 122 0.39 -9.57 18.19
CA LEU A 122 0.09 -8.20 17.82
C LEU A 122 0.96 -7.72 16.66
N ASN A 123 0.44 -6.81 15.85
CA ASN A 123 1.20 -6.14 14.78
C ASN A 123 2.25 -5.15 15.29
N ARG A 124 2.28 -4.88 16.60
CA ARG A 124 3.23 -3.99 17.25
C ARG A 124 3.50 -4.43 18.68
N THR A 125 4.57 -3.88 19.25
CA THR A 125 4.82 -3.97 20.69
C THR A 125 3.92 -3.02 21.46
N LEU A 126 3.53 -3.40 22.68
CA LEU A 126 2.76 -2.55 23.58
C LEU A 126 3.55 -1.31 24.00
N THR A 127 2.85 -0.17 24.08
CA THR A 127 3.35 1.08 24.65
C THR A 127 3.16 1.07 26.17
N ASN A 128 2.00 0.58 26.64
CA ASN A 128 1.67 0.52 28.05
C ASN A 128 1.95 -0.87 28.64
N SER A 129 2.06 -0.94 29.96
CA SER A 129 2.05 -2.21 30.70
C SER A 129 0.66 -2.44 31.27
N TYR A 130 0.15 -3.67 31.14
CA TYR A 130 -1.14 -4.06 31.70
C TYR A 130 -0.92 -5.08 32.81
N THR A 131 -1.67 -4.94 33.90
CA THR A 131 -1.51 -5.78 35.08
C THR A 131 -2.82 -6.47 35.41
N ARG A 132 -2.76 -7.79 35.60
CA ARG A 132 -3.82 -8.58 36.21
C ARG A 132 -3.40 -9.07 37.59
N ASN A 133 -4.24 -8.79 38.59
CA ASN A 133 -4.19 -9.37 39.92
C ASN A 133 -5.60 -9.31 40.52
N MET A 134 -6.17 -10.46 40.86
CA MET A 134 -7.50 -10.59 41.46
C MET A 134 -7.39 -11.13 42.89
N GLY A 135 -6.36 -10.70 43.60
CA GLY A 135 -6.07 -11.10 44.97
C GLY A 135 -6.91 -10.33 46.00
N ASN A 136 -6.94 -10.83 47.23
CA ASN A 136 -7.64 -10.18 48.32
C ASN A 136 -7.15 -8.74 48.49
N ALA A 137 -8.08 -7.79 48.37
CA ALA A 137 -7.86 -6.35 48.53
C ALA A 137 -6.90 -5.70 47.51
N VAL A 138 -6.48 -6.43 46.47
CA VAL A 138 -5.64 -5.96 45.36
C VAL A 138 -6.32 -6.33 44.06
N VAL A 139 -7.13 -5.42 43.53
CA VAL A 139 -7.83 -5.59 42.26
C VAL A 139 -7.07 -4.84 41.16
N ARG A 140 -6.63 -5.58 40.15
CA ARG A 140 -6.04 -5.07 38.92
C ARG A 140 -6.57 -5.91 37.76
N ASN A 141 -7.25 -5.28 36.82
CA ASN A 141 -7.74 -5.97 35.64
C ASN A 141 -7.74 -5.06 34.42
N TRP A 142 -7.60 -5.72 33.27
CA TRP A 142 -7.61 -5.11 31.97
C TRP A 142 -8.42 -5.99 31.02
N GLN A 143 -8.98 -5.38 29.98
CA GLN A 143 -9.77 -6.07 28.97
C GLN A 143 -9.29 -5.71 27.57
N VAL A 144 -9.63 -6.60 26.65
CA VAL A 144 -9.59 -6.39 25.21
C VAL A 144 -11.02 -6.18 24.72
N VAL A 145 -11.25 -5.10 23.99
CA VAL A 145 -12.51 -4.82 23.30
C VAL A 145 -12.27 -4.96 21.81
N TRP A 146 -13.02 -5.82 21.12
CA TRP A 146 -13.01 -5.85 19.66
C TRP A 146 -13.63 -4.56 19.10
N VAL A 147 -12.93 -3.91 18.19
CA VAL A 147 -13.34 -2.65 17.58
C VAL A 147 -13.73 -2.92 16.13
N PRO A 148 -15.03 -2.90 15.77
CA PRO A 148 -15.44 -3.06 14.38
C PRO A 148 -14.92 -1.90 13.53
N GLN A 149 -14.54 -2.21 12.29
CA GLN A 149 -13.95 -1.29 11.33
C GLN A 149 -14.85 -1.13 10.10
N TYR A 150 -15.76 -0.15 10.13
CA TYR A 150 -16.76 0.06 9.07
C TYR A 150 -16.25 0.96 7.94
N SER A 151 -16.71 0.73 6.70
CA SER A 151 -16.42 1.65 5.59
C SER A 151 -17.30 2.91 5.71
N SER A 152 -18.56 2.72 6.08
CA SER A 152 -19.48 3.80 6.48
C SER A 152 -20.48 3.27 7.51
N ALA A 153 -20.97 4.12 8.42
CA ALA A 153 -21.95 3.71 9.42
C ALA A 153 -23.07 4.73 9.59
N THR A 154 -24.31 4.26 9.65
CA THR A 154 -25.48 5.08 9.99
C THR A 154 -26.11 4.58 11.28
N ILE A 155 -25.97 5.32 12.37
CA ILE A 155 -26.58 4.99 13.66
C ILE A 155 -27.96 5.64 13.71
N SER A 156 -28.99 4.88 13.33
CA SER A 156 -30.39 5.32 13.39
C SER A 156 -31.17 4.73 14.56
N GLY A 157 -30.71 3.61 15.12
CA GLY A 157 -31.27 2.97 16.32
C GLY A 157 -30.47 3.29 17.60
N THR A 158 -30.52 2.38 18.57
CA THR A 158 -29.70 2.46 19.79
C THR A 158 -28.52 1.49 19.71
N VAL A 159 -27.31 2.00 19.88
CA VAL A 159 -26.08 1.22 20.14
C VAL A 159 -25.75 1.34 21.63
N SER A 160 -25.39 0.24 22.27
CA SER A 160 -25.09 0.21 23.71
C SER A 160 -23.90 -0.68 24.06
N ALA A 161 -23.47 -0.62 25.32
CA ALA A 161 -22.50 -1.56 25.91
C ALA A 161 -23.17 -2.49 26.92
N ASP A 162 -22.57 -3.66 27.15
CA ASP A 162 -22.83 -4.44 28.35
C ASP A 162 -22.35 -3.67 29.59
N PHE A 163 -23.01 -3.86 30.73
CA PHE A 163 -22.55 -3.29 31.99
C PHE A 163 -21.17 -3.85 32.39
N TRP A 164 -20.34 -3.00 32.98
CA TRP A 164 -19.13 -3.45 33.66
C TRP A 164 -19.48 -4.48 34.74
N ARG A 165 -18.88 -5.67 34.65
CA ARG A 165 -19.10 -6.75 35.60
C ARG A 165 -17.85 -7.60 35.74
N ILE A 166 -17.69 -8.18 36.93
CA ILE A 166 -16.74 -9.26 37.18
C ILE A 166 -17.55 -10.55 37.24
N THR A 167 -17.26 -11.51 36.35
CA THR A 167 -17.82 -12.86 36.43
C THR A 167 -16.87 -13.73 37.25
N PRO A 168 -17.32 -14.32 38.37
CA PRO A 168 -16.51 -15.28 39.10
C PRO A 168 -16.13 -16.47 38.21
N GLY A 169 -14.87 -16.87 38.23
CA GLY A 169 -14.37 -18.06 37.55
C GLY A 169 -14.56 -19.32 38.40
N LEU A 170 -14.23 -20.47 37.82
CA LEU A 170 -14.35 -21.80 38.45
C LEU A 170 -13.37 -22.03 39.63
N GLY A 171 -12.62 -21.02 40.08
CA GLY A 171 -11.70 -21.10 41.22
C GLY A 171 -11.51 -19.78 41.98
N ALA A 172 -11.10 -19.85 43.26
CA ALA A 172 -10.83 -18.68 44.10
C ALA A 172 -9.73 -17.78 43.51
N GLY A 173 -9.95 -16.46 43.49
CA GLY A 173 -9.04 -15.49 42.86
C GLY A 173 -9.06 -15.49 41.32
N SER A 174 -9.94 -16.27 40.69
CA SER A 174 -10.17 -16.23 39.23
C SER A 174 -11.48 -15.51 38.94
N GLY A 175 -11.43 -14.43 38.16
CA GLY A 175 -12.61 -13.65 37.79
C GLY A 175 -12.34 -12.82 36.55
N ASP A 176 -13.31 -12.78 35.65
CA ASP A 176 -13.21 -12.10 34.37
C ASP A 176 -14.01 -10.81 34.37
N ALA A 177 -13.28 -9.70 34.27
CA ALA A 177 -13.80 -8.34 34.36
C ALA A 177 -13.90 -7.73 32.95
N THR A 178 -15.12 -7.45 32.49
CA THR A 178 -15.40 -6.96 31.13
C THR A 178 -16.68 -6.12 31.07
N GLY A 179 -16.76 -5.25 30.06
CA GLY A 179 -17.93 -4.42 29.73
C GLY A 179 -17.63 -2.91 29.77
N GLY A 180 -18.68 -2.10 29.66
CA GLY A 180 -18.66 -0.65 29.91
C GLY A 180 -18.09 0.22 28.78
N VAL A 181 -17.78 -0.34 27.61
CA VAL A 181 -17.09 0.39 26.52
C VAL A 181 -17.78 0.18 25.18
N VAL A 182 -18.16 1.27 24.50
CA VAL A 182 -18.46 1.25 23.06
C VAL A 182 -17.24 1.80 22.32
N ALA A 183 -16.74 1.05 21.33
CA ALA A 183 -15.64 1.50 20.49
C ALA A 183 -15.91 1.20 19.01
N ILE A 184 -15.78 2.19 18.13
CA ILE A 184 -15.95 2.01 16.68
C ILE A 184 -14.86 2.74 15.88
N ASP A 185 -14.45 2.15 14.77
CA ASP A 185 -13.58 2.76 13.76
C ASP A 185 -14.35 2.81 12.43
N VAL A 186 -14.49 3.99 11.83
CA VAL A 186 -15.21 4.20 10.58
C VAL A 186 -14.27 4.89 9.60
N ALA A 187 -13.89 4.21 8.52
CA ALA A 187 -12.95 4.78 7.55
C ALA A 187 -13.55 5.98 6.81
N GLY A 188 -14.81 5.90 6.41
CA GLY A 188 -15.55 6.94 5.70
C GLY A 188 -16.54 7.69 6.60
N ALA A 189 -17.77 7.84 6.12
CA ALA A 189 -18.81 8.64 6.76
C ALA A 189 -19.47 7.91 7.94
N LEU A 190 -19.53 8.59 9.09
CA LEU A 190 -20.38 8.25 10.22
C LEU A 190 -21.52 9.26 10.34
N ALA A 191 -22.75 8.77 10.23
CA ALA A 191 -23.97 9.54 10.45
C ALA A 191 -24.68 9.08 11.72
N ILE A 192 -25.04 10.00 12.62
CA ILE A 192 -25.80 9.69 13.84
C ILE A 192 -27.14 10.42 13.83
N THR A 193 -28.23 9.66 13.73
CA THR A 193 -29.61 10.16 13.92
C THR A 193 -30.32 9.49 15.10
N GLY A 194 -29.74 8.41 15.62
CA GLY A 194 -30.20 7.67 16.79
C GLY A 194 -29.35 7.94 18.02
N THR A 195 -29.17 6.92 18.86
CA THR A 195 -28.49 7.02 20.15
C THR A 195 -27.33 6.03 20.28
N ILE A 196 -26.19 6.49 20.79
CA ILE A 196 -25.18 5.64 21.41
C ILE A 196 -25.27 5.85 22.91
N THR A 197 -25.55 4.81 23.69
CA THR A 197 -25.70 4.94 25.15
C THR A 197 -24.81 3.98 25.92
N VAL A 198 -24.04 4.55 26.84
CA VAL A 198 -23.29 3.87 27.90
C VAL A 198 -23.66 4.45 29.26
N ALA A 199 -24.86 5.04 29.37
CA ALA A 199 -25.34 5.59 30.62
C ALA A 199 -25.42 4.48 31.68
N GLY A 200 -24.83 4.72 32.85
CA GLY A 200 -24.80 3.76 33.96
C GLY A 200 -24.10 2.42 33.69
N THR A 201 -23.44 2.21 32.55
CA THR A 201 -22.74 0.96 32.23
C THR A 201 -21.31 0.87 32.78
N GLY A 202 -20.84 1.94 33.44
CA GLY A 202 -19.55 2.03 34.10
C GLY A 202 -19.50 1.33 35.45
N PHE A 203 -18.66 1.82 36.38
CA PHE A 203 -18.51 1.18 37.68
C PHE A 203 -19.80 1.25 38.51
N ARG A 204 -20.10 0.16 39.21
CA ARG A 204 -21.36 -0.02 39.94
C ARG A 204 -21.32 0.64 41.31
N GLY A 205 -22.48 1.08 41.80
CA GLY A 205 -22.56 1.61 43.15
C GLY A 205 -22.42 0.55 44.23
N GLY A 206 -22.06 0.99 45.43
CA GLY A 206 -22.02 0.13 46.61
C GLY A 206 -23.41 -0.39 46.96
N ALA A 207 -23.51 -1.64 47.41
CA ALA A 207 -24.79 -2.21 47.80
C ALA A 207 -25.33 -1.59 49.10
N GLY A 208 -26.62 -1.24 49.10
CA GLY A 208 -27.38 -0.95 50.31
C GLY A 208 -27.73 -2.25 51.03
N LEU A 209 -27.35 -2.34 52.31
CA LEU A 209 -27.50 -3.55 53.13
C LEU A 209 -28.21 -3.18 54.44
N ASN A 210 -29.11 -4.05 54.90
CA ASN A 210 -29.81 -3.84 56.18
C ASN A 210 -28.88 -4.23 57.33
N GLY A 211 -28.37 -3.25 58.08
CA GLY A 211 -27.52 -3.49 59.24
C GLY A 211 -28.35 -3.91 60.46
N VAL A 212 -28.11 -5.12 61.00
CA VAL A 212 -28.83 -5.65 62.17
C VAL A 212 -27.97 -5.84 63.43
N GLY A 213 -26.68 -5.47 63.40
CA GLY A 213 -25.75 -5.76 64.51
C GLY A 213 -24.74 -4.65 64.79
N THR A 214 -24.51 -4.39 66.09
CA THR A 214 -23.45 -3.53 66.61
C THR A 214 -22.07 -4.20 66.49
N ARG A 215 -21.08 -3.50 65.93
CA ARG A 215 -19.68 -3.86 66.18
C ARG A 215 -19.30 -3.44 67.60
N THR A 216 -18.67 -4.35 68.34
CA THR A 216 -18.08 -4.06 69.66
C THR A 216 -16.80 -3.23 69.47
N GLY A 217 -16.85 -1.93 69.78
CA GLY A 217 -15.73 -0.98 69.72
C GLY A 217 -16.25 0.45 69.60
N ALA A 218 -15.61 1.42 70.27
CA ALA A 218 -15.99 2.84 70.19
C ALA A 218 -15.60 3.40 68.81
N TYR A 219 -16.59 3.68 67.96
CA TYR A 219 -16.36 4.33 66.65
C TYR A 219 -16.58 5.83 66.76
N THR A 220 -15.98 6.59 65.86
CA THR A 220 -16.22 8.03 65.73
C THR A 220 -16.68 8.35 64.31
N ASP A 221 -17.38 9.47 64.10
CA ASP A 221 -17.79 9.93 62.77
C ASP A 221 -16.61 10.19 61.79
N THR A 222 -15.37 10.04 62.27
CA THR A 222 -14.14 10.26 61.50
C THR A 222 -13.58 9.00 60.84
N ASP A 223 -14.19 7.82 60.97
CA ASP A 223 -13.65 6.58 60.39
C ASP A 223 -13.72 6.55 58.85
N TYR A 224 -12.58 6.82 58.20
CA TYR A 224 -12.47 6.91 56.73
C TYR A 224 -12.52 5.54 56.03
N ALA A 225 -12.05 4.47 56.65
CA ALA A 225 -12.07 3.15 56.03
C ALA A 225 -11.96 2.02 57.07
N PHE A 226 -12.79 0.99 56.95
CA PHE A 226 -12.70 -0.21 57.79
C PHE A 226 -13.09 -1.49 57.05
N THR A 227 -12.56 -2.61 57.53
CA THR A 227 -12.85 -3.97 57.04
C THR A 227 -14.14 -4.49 57.64
N THR A 228 -15.04 -5.06 56.85
CA THR A 228 -16.31 -5.60 57.35
C THR A 228 -16.85 -6.86 56.69
N THR A 229 -17.71 -7.58 57.40
CA THR A 229 -18.61 -8.61 56.85
C THR A 229 -20.04 -8.08 56.93
N VAL A 230 -20.95 -8.59 56.09
CA VAL A 230 -22.37 -8.16 56.04
C VAL A 230 -23.04 -8.21 57.43
N ALA A 231 -22.65 -9.17 58.29
CA ALA A 231 -23.23 -9.35 59.61
C ALA A 231 -22.78 -8.33 60.70
N ARG A 232 -21.80 -7.46 60.42
CA ARG A 232 -21.21 -6.52 61.39
C ARG A 232 -20.88 -5.17 60.77
N MET A 233 -21.85 -4.47 60.18
CA MET A 233 -21.63 -3.18 59.52
C MET A 233 -22.16 -2.00 60.36
N SER A 234 -21.27 -1.10 60.82
CA SER A 234 -21.63 0.20 61.44
C SER A 234 -21.60 1.36 60.41
N GLY A 235 -21.55 1.03 59.12
CA GLY A 235 -21.47 1.96 58.01
C GLY A 235 -21.75 1.23 56.70
N ALA A 236 -21.93 1.97 55.62
CA ALA A 236 -22.35 1.43 54.34
C ALA A 236 -21.17 1.00 53.45
N ILE A 237 -21.48 0.48 52.25
CA ILE A 237 -20.50 0.02 51.26
C ILE A 237 -20.09 1.15 50.31
N LYS A 238 -18.79 1.28 50.04
CA LYS A 238 -18.24 2.21 49.05
C LYS A 238 -18.65 1.81 47.63
N GLY A 239 -18.58 2.73 46.67
CA GLY A 239 -18.75 2.41 45.25
C GLY A 239 -17.63 1.52 44.70
N GLU A 240 -17.87 0.95 43.52
CA GLU A 240 -16.81 0.40 42.66
C GLU A 240 -16.09 1.56 41.93
N GLY A 241 -14.79 1.41 41.68
CA GLY A 241 -14.00 2.41 40.98
C GLY A 241 -12.69 1.86 40.44
N ILE A 242 -11.83 2.75 39.96
CA ILE A 242 -10.57 2.37 39.31
C ILE A 242 -9.57 1.70 40.24
N GLU A 243 -9.69 1.87 41.56
CA GLU A 243 -8.81 1.19 42.53
C GLU A 243 -9.31 -0.20 42.91
N GLY A 244 -10.55 -0.56 42.58
CA GLY A 244 -11.08 -1.88 42.91
C GLY A 244 -12.60 -1.95 43.04
N THR A 245 -13.05 -3.10 43.54
CA THR A 245 -14.47 -3.45 43.64
C THR A 245 -14.79 -3.84 45.08
N PRO A 246 -15.78 -3.24 45.73
CA PRO A 246 -16.13 -3.59 47.11
C PRO A 246 -16.73 -5.00 47.19
N LEU A 247 -16.85 -5.55 48.40
CA LEU A 247 -17.41 -6.89 48.60
C LEU A 247 -18.83 -7.05 48.04
N ASN A 248 -19.67 -6.01 48.11
CA ASN A 248 -21.03 -6.05 47.59
C ASN A 248 -21.30 -4.85 46.69
N VAL A 249 -21.78 -5.11 45.48
CA VAL A 249 -22.15 -4.07 44.52
C VAL A 249 -23.61 -4.22 44.11
N PHE A 250 -24.20 -3.09 43.76
CA PHE A 250 -25.55 -3.04 43.22
C PHE A 250 -25.54 -3.12 41.70
N ASP A 251 -26.28 -4.06 41.14
CA ASP A 251 -26.36 -4.31 39.69
C ASP A 251 -27.76 -4.06 39.11
N GLY A 252 -28.63 -3.38 39.86
CA GLY A 252 -30.01 -3.13 39.45
C GLY A 252 -30.99 -4.21 39.90
N THR A 253 -30.54 -5.27 40.57
CA THR A 253 -31.40 -6.33 41.09
C THR A 253 -31.66 -6.17 42.59
N ALA A 254 -32.76 -6.76 43.09
CA ALA A 254 -33.11 -6.70 44.52
C ALA A 254 -32.10 -7.41 45.44
N THR A 255 -31.22 -8.24 44.87
CA THR A 255 -30.17 -9.01 45.56
C THR A 255 -28.79 -8.54 45.11
N PRO A 256 -28.01 -7.86 45.97
CA PRO A 256 -26.67 -7.42 45.61
C PRO A 256 -25.76 -8.56 45.14
N LEU A 257 -24.84 -8.25 44.23
CA LEU A 257 -23.77 -9.18 43.89
C LEU A 257 -22.77 -9.22 45.04
N ASP A 258 -22.33 -10.44 45.39
CA ASP A 258 -21.31 -10.68 46.41
C ASP A 258 -20.01 -11.19 45.78
N TYR A 259 -18.94 -10.43 46.00
CA TYR A 259 -17.59 -10.73 45.55
C TYR A 259 -16.66 -11.09 46.71
N PHE A 260 -17.15 -11.23 47.94
CA PHE A 260 -16.30 -11.47 49.10
C PHE A 260 -15.46 -12.74 48.96
N SER A 261 -16.03 -13.83 48.46
CA SER A 261 -15.30 -15.09 48.22
C SER A 261 -14.21 -14.97 47.15
N LEU A 262 -14.36 -14.02 46.22
CA LEU A 262 -13.45 -13.80 45.11
C LEU A 262 -12.34 -12.78 45.45
N LEU A 263 -12.71 -11.64 46.04
CA LEU A 263 -11.86 -10.46 46.20
C LEU A 263 -11.62 -10.08 47.67
N GLY A 264 -12.23 -10.80 48.61
CA GLY A 264 -12.34 -10.36 50.00
C GLY A 264 -13.00 -9.00 50.09
N GLN A 265 -12.27 -8.00 50.60
CA GLN A 265 -12.79 -6.63 50.68
C GLN A 265 -12.63 -5.83 49.39
N GLY A 266 -11.79 -6.32 48.46
CA GLY A 266 -11.44 -5.68 47.19
C GLY A 266 -10.80 -4.29 47.26
N TYR A 267 -10.76 -3.65 48.42
CA TYR A 267 -9.96 -2.45 48.74
C TYR A 267 -9.02 -2.73 49.91
N ALA A 268 -7.73 -2.41 49.75
CA ALA A 268 -6.69 -2.57 50.77
C ALA A 268 -7.03 -1.88 52.11
N ALA A 269 -7.73 -0.76 52.08
CA ALA A 269 -8.15 -0.01 53.28
C ALA A 269 -9.56 -0.40 53.79
N GLY A 270 -10.23 -1.38 53.18
CA GLY A 270 -11.57 -1.83 53.54
C GLY A 270 -12.69 -1.21 52.71
N ALA A 271 -13.75 -2.01 52.52
CA ALA A 271 -14.85 -1.73 51.61
C ALA A 271 -15.94 -0.78 52.15
N ALA A 272 -15.88 -0.41 53.44
CA ALA A 272 -16.91 0.36 54.13
C ALA A 272 -16.36 1.61 54.83
N GLY A 273 -17.21 2.59 55.09
CA GLY A 273 -16.85 3.88 55.70
C GLY A 273 -16.75 5.05 54.72
N ARG A 274 -16.59 6.26 55.26
CA ARG A 274 -16.83 7.53 54.55
C ARG A 274 -15.79 7.96 53.53
N GLY A 275 -14.59 7.40 53.57
CA GLY A 275 -13.53 7.76 52.63
C GLY A 275 -13.84 7.30 51.20
N ALA A 276 -13.75 8.19 50.23
CA ALA A 276 -13.74 7.80 48.83
C ALA A 276 -12.47 7.03 48.47
N ARG A 277 -12.55 6.16 47.45
CA ARG A 277 -11.40 5.42 46.91
C ARG A 277 -11.22 5.78 45.44
N SER A 278 -10.26 6.66 45.16
CA SER A 278 -10.11 7.29 43.85
C SER A 278 -11.46 7.83 43.34
N ASN A 279 -11.98 7.32 42.22
CA ASN A 279 -13.24 7.80 41.65
C ASN A 279 -14.51 7.15 42.24
N ALA A 280 -14.38 6.17 43.13
CA ALA A 280 -15.51 5.57 43.83
C ALA A 280 -16.03 6.48 44.95
N GLY A 281 -17.35 6.64 45.05
CA GLY A 281 -17.99 7.33 46.16
C GLY A 281 -17.77 6.62 47.49
N GLY A 282 -17.44 7.38 48.53
CA GLY A 282 -17.38 6.91 49.90
C GLY A 282 -18.77 6.56 50.43
N ALA A 283 -18.84 5.65 51.40
CA ALA A 283 -20.11 5.20 51.95
C ALA A 283 -20.60 6.08 53.10
N GLY A 284 -21.88 6.02 53.46
CA GLY A 284 -22.34 6.57 54.74
C GLY A 284 -21.63 5.90 55.93
N ASN A 285 -21.33 6.64 56.98
CA ASN A 285 -20.87 6.13 58.26
C ASN A 285 -21.96 6.37 59.33
N ASP A 286 -22.22 5.39 60.20
CA ASP A 286 -23.19 5.48 61.30
C ASP A 286 -22.41 5.43 62.62
N GLY A 287 -21.72 6.52 62.96
CA GLY A 287 -20.88 6.61 64.17
C GLY A 287 -21.71 6.96 65.41
N ASP A 288 -21.37 6.41 66.57
CA ASP A 288 -22.00 6.81 67.84
C ASP A 288 -21.48 8.20 68.26
N PRO A 289 -22.34 9.23 68.46
CA PRO A 289 -21.91 10.50 69.01
C PRO A 289 -21.37 10.29 70.43
N PRO A 290 -20.29 11.01 70.81
CA PRO A 290 -19.78 10.96 72.17
C PRO A 290 -20.88 11.29 73.19
N GLY A 291 -21.16 10.35 74.10
CA GLY A 291 -22.11 10.55 75.20
C GLY A 291 -23.55 10.08 74.96
N VAL A 292 -23.84 9.39 73.85
CA VAL A 292 -25.17 8.79 73.60
C VAL A 292 -25.05 7.28 73.41
N THR A 293 -25.74 6.50 74.24
CA THR A 293 -25.71 5.02 74.19
C THR A 293 -26.79 4.50 73.23
N TYR A 294 -26.62 4.75 71.94
CA TYR A 294 -27.36 3.98 70.94
C TYR A 294 -26.63 2.67 70.69
N THR A 295 -27.39 1.57 70.57
CA THR A 295 -26.85 0.29 70.13
C THR A 295 -27.36 0.05 68.71
N GLY A 296 -26.52 0.30 67.70
CA GLY A 296 -26.76 -0.14 66.32
C GLY A 296 -26.61 0.97 65.29
N ASN A 297 -26.77 0.62 64.01
CA ASN A 297 -26.85 1.56 62.89
C ASN A 297 -28.15 2.36 63.03
N GLN A 298 -28.16 3.53 63.70
CA GLN A 298 -29.39 4.29 64.02
C GLN A 298 -29.43 5.74 63.51
N LEU A 299 -28.32 6.30 63.04
CA LEU A 299 -28.19 7.73 62.73
C LEU A 299 -28.03 8.03 61.25
N ASN A 300 -27.81 7.03 60.41
CA ASN A 300 -28.45 7.02 59.12
C ASN A 300 -27.97 8.12 58.11
N SER A 301 -26.70 8.05 57.71
CA SER A 301 -26.04 9.02 56.82
C SER A 301 -26.06 8.65 55.33
N GLY A 302 -25.91 9.68 54.49
CA GLY A 302 -25.97 9.55 53.04
C GLY A 302 -24.64 9.09 52.40
N GLY A 303 -24.74 8.40 51.28
CA GLY A 303 -23.60 7.99 50.46
C GLY A 303 -23.03 9.13 49.60
N GLY A 304 -21.71 9.13 49.39
CA GLY A 304 -21.02 10.07 48.50
C GLY A 304 -21.19 9.71 47.03
N GLY A 305 -21.23 10.72 46.15
CA GLY A 305 -21.33 10.52 44.70
C GLY A 305 -20.05 9.94 44.11
N GLY A 306 -20.19 9.10 43.08
CA GLY A 306 -19.06 8.68 42.25
C GLY A 306 -18.54 9.82 41.40
N SER A 307 -17.32 9.71 40.87
CA SER A 307 -16.68 10.78 40.10
C SER A 307 -16.14 10.30 38.76
N ASN A 308 -15.76 11.27 37.93
CA ASN A 308 -14.91 11.05 36.76
C ASN A 308 -13.98 12.25 36.61
N ALA A 309 -14.10 13.11 35.59
CA ALA A 309 -13.27 14.31 35.49
C ALA A 309 -13.61 15.31 36.61
N GLY A 310 -14.90 15.50 36.86
CA GLY A 310 -15.41 16.22 38.02
C GLY A 310 -15.42 15.34 39.25
N GLY A 311 -15.07 15.90 40.41
CA GLY A 311 -15.21 15.24 41.70
C GLY A 311 -16.67 14.98 42.07
N GLY A 312 -16.92 13.89 42.79
CA GLY A 312 -18.23 13.55 43.33
C GLY A 312 -18.61 14.45 44.49
N GLY A 313 -19.91 14.60 44.71
CA GLY A 313 -20.50 15.33 45.82
C GLY A 313 -20.49 14.52 47.11
N ARG A 314 -20.46 15.22 48.24
CA ARG A 314 -20.53 14.61 49.57
C ARG A 314 -21.98 14.18 49.87
N GLY A 315 -22.13 13.05 50.55
CA GLY A 315 -23.39 12.61 51.15
C GLY A 315 -23.75 13.41 52.41
N GLY A 316 -25.04 13.49 52.70
CA GLY A 316 -25.58 14.22 53.83
C GLY A 316 -25.19 13.59 55.16
N ASN A 317 -25.09 14.43 56.18
CA ASN A 317 -24.78 14.00 57.54
C ASN A 317 -25.92 13.16 58.15
N ALA A 318 -25.56 12.41 59.19
CA ALA A 318 -26.47 11.62 60.01
C ALA A 318 -27.48 12.48 60.79
N TRP A 319 -28.57 11.86 61.23
CA TRP A 319 -29.59 12.40 62.11
C TRP A 319 -29.00 12.84 63.47
N ASN A 320 -29.38 14.03 63.96
CA ASN A 320 -29.06 14.51 65.30
C ASN A 320 -30.32 14.70 66.17
N GLN A 321 -30.39 14.02 67.33
CA GLN A 321 -31.39 14.33 68.36
C GLN A 321 -30.96 15.57 69.14
N ASN A 322 -31.22 16.77 68.65
CA ASN A 322 -31.29 17.91 69.57
C ASN A 322 -32.74 18.06 70.05
N THR A 323 -33.04 17.43 71.19
CA THR A 323 -34.35 17.46 71.86
C THR A 323 -34.61 18.73 72.67
N THR A 324 -33.63 19.63 72.77
CA THR A 324 -33.86 20.98 73.29
C THR A 324 -34.23 21.90 72.14
N GLY A 325 -35.50 22.33 72.07
CA GLY A 325 -36.10 23.18 71.03
C GLY A 325 -35.48 24.58 70.85
N GLY A 326 -34.16 24.68 70.70
CA GLY A 326 -33.44 25.84 70.22
C GLY A 326 -33.33 25.82 68.69
N ALA A 327 -33.11 27.01 68.12
CA ALA A 327 -33.06 27.26 66.69
C ALA A 327 -32.30 26.16 65.89
N PHE A 328 -33.05 25.55 64.99
CA PHE A 328 -32.73 24.35 64.23
C PHE A 328 -31.43 24.44 63.39
N ASN A 329 -30.55 23.46 63.59
CA ASN A 329 -29.77 22.74 62.56
C ASN A 329 -28.87 23.53 61.59
N LEU A 330 -28.15 24.54 62.10
CA LEU A 330 -26.80 24.83 61.59
C LEU A 330 -25.78 24.42 62.66
N PRO A 331 -24.64 23.80 62.30
CA PRO A 331 -23.56 23.65 63.25
C PRO A 331 -23.19 25.07 63.74
N ALA A 332 -23.40 25.35 65.02
CA ALA A 332 -22.75 26.49 65.65
C ALA A 332 -21.24 26.35 65.39
N ALA A 333 -20.58 27.45 65.01
CA ALA A 333 -19.15 27.45 64.71
C ALA A 333 -18.38 26.74 65.85
N GLY A 334 -17.84 25.55 65.56
CA GLY A 334 -17.11 24.72 66.51
C GLY A 334 -17.76 23.41 66.96
N ASN A 335 -19.01 23.10 66.58
CA ASN A 335 -19.62 21.78 66.85
C ASN A 335 -19.56 20.89 65.59
N THR A 336 -18.94 19.71 65.67
CA THR A 336 -18.60 18.85 64.52
C THR A 336 -19.78 18.12 63.88
N GLY A 337 -21.03 18.45 64.26
CA GLY A 337 -22.30 17.98 63.69
C GLY A 337 -22.15 16.73 62.83
N ASN A 338 -21.90 15.60 63.50
CA ASN A 338 -21.50 14.28 63.00
C ASN A 338 -21.26 14.23 61.49
N ALA A 339 -20.02 14.54 61.07
CA ALA A 339 -19.58 14.56 59.68
C ALA A 339 -19.52 13.16 59.04
N ALA A 340 -20.60 12.40 59.11
CA ALA A 340 -20.61 10.96 58.86
C ALA A 340 -21.01 10.59 57.41
N GLY A 341 -21.50 11.55 56.62
CA GLY A 341 -21.81 11.35 55.20
C GLY A 341 -20.58 10.99 54.37
N GLY A 342 -20.80 10.11 53.37
CA GLY A 342 -19.76 9.63 52.48
C GLY A 342 -19.12 10.75 51.66
N LEU A 343 -17.80 10.74 51.55
CA LEU A 343 -17.08 11.68 50.68
C LEU A 343 -17.29 11.32 49.22
N GLY A 344 -17.41 12.31 48.36
CA GLY A 344 -17.49 12.07 46.93
C GLY A 344 -16.16 11.58 46.35
N GLY A 345 -16.23 10.85 45.23
CA GLY A 345 -15.06 10.40 44.50
C GLY A 345 -14.15 11.56 44.07
N ASN A 346 -12.84 11.32 44.00
CA ASN A 346 -11.87 12.28 43.51
C ASN A 346 -11.93 12.39 41.98
N GLY A 347 -11.84 13.62 41.47
CA GLY A 347 -11.73 13.88 40.03
C GLY A 347 -10.48 13.23 39.42
N GLN A 348 -10.56 12.83 38.16
CA GLN A 348 -9.56 12.06 37.43
C GLN A 348 -9.05 12.86 36.22
N ALA A 349 -7.74 12.85 36.02
CA ALA A 349 -7.12 13.46 34.85
C ALA A 349 -7.25 12.53 33.63
N ASN A 350 -8.25 12.78 32.80
CA ASN A 350 -8.43 12.08 31.53
C ASN A 350 -7.69 12.80 30.39
N THR A 351 -7.23 12.02 29.42
CA THR A 351 -6.53 12.48 28.21
C THR A 351 -6.88 11.56 27.04
N ALA A 352 -6.39 11.87 25.83
CA ALA A 352 -6.58 11.02 24.65
C ALA A 352 -6.02 9.59 24.81
N THR A 353 -5.09 9.36 25.74
CA THR A 353 -4.45 8.05 25.99
C THR A 353 -4.82 7.45 27.35
N ARG A 354 -5.63 8.16 28.15
CA ARG A 354 -6.13 7.69 29.45
C ARG A 354 -7.57 8.12 29.66
N LEU A 355 -8.51 7.17 29.61
CA LEU A 355 -9.93 7.40 29.85
C LEU A 355 -10.44 6.42 30.89
N VAL A 356 -11.10 6.91 31.94
CA VAL A 356 -11.74 6.06 32.96
C VAL A 356 -13.26 6.07 32.82
N MET A 357 -13.91 5.02 33.31
CA MET A 357 -15.37 5.00 33.51
C MET A 357 -15.75 5.90 34.68
N GLY A 358 -17.00 6.33 34.71
CA GLY A 358 -17.60 6.94 35.89
C GLY A 358 -17.57 5.97 37.06
N GLY A 359 -17.13 6.46 38.22
CA GLY A 359 -17.16 5.70 39.47
C GLY A 359 -18.59 5.49 39.97
N GLY A 360 -18.80 4.39 40.68
CA GLY A 360 -20.07 4.13 41.35
C GLY A 360 -20.25 5.04 42.58
N GLY A 361 -21.50 5.40 42.85
CA GLY A 361 -21.87 6.05 44.11
C GLY A 361 -21.64 5.14 45.32
N GLY A 362 -21.35 5.73 46.47
CA GLY A 362 -21.38 5.02 47.74
C GLY A 362 -22.80 4.80 48.21
N ALA A 363 -23.00 3.70 48.94
CA ALA A 363 -24.27 3.43 49.60
C ALA A 363 -24.47 4.38 50.81
N GLY A 364 -25.73 4.71 51.08
CA GLY A 364 -26.14 5.24 52.38
C GLY A 364 -26.27 4.10 53.39
N THR A 365 -26.27 4.43 54.68
CA THR A 365 -26.57 3.43 55.71
C THR A 365 -28.03 2.98 55.61
N ALA A 366 -28.39 1.89 56.27
CA ALA A 366 -29.78 1.45 56.32
C ALA A 366 -30.01 0.59 57.55
N ASN A 367 -31.06 0.93 58.29
CA ASN A 367 -31.62 0.13 59.37
C ASN A 367 -33.13 0.00 59.20
N ASN A 368 -33.72 -1.00 59.85
CA ASN A 368 -35.17 -1.22 59.89
C ASN A 368 -35.85 -1.40 58.51
N GLY A 369 -35.07 -1.73 57.48
CA GLY A 369 -35.59 -1.80 56.12
C GLY A 369 -36.54 -2.96 55.88
N SER A 370 -37.51 -2.73 54.99
CA SER A 370 -38.39 -3.79 54.49
C SER A 370 -37.66 -4.70 53.49
N ALA A 371 -38.32 -5.77 53.05
CA ALA A 371 -37.81 -6.61 51.97
C ALA A 371 -37.51 -5.78 50.71
N SER A 372 -36.33 -6.01 50.12
CA SER A 372 -35.88 -5.33 48.91
C SER A 372 -36.74 -5.71 47.71
N SER A 373 -37.19 -4.71 46.93
CA SER A 373 -37.81 -4.91 45.62
C SER A 373 -37.43 -3.80 44.66
N ILE A 374 -37.34 -4.13 43.37
CA ILE A 374 -37.06 -3.20 42.28
C ILE A 374 -38.17 -3.35 41.24
N SER A 375 -38.91 -2.28 40.98
CA SER A 375 -39.97 -2.21 39.97
C SER A 375 -39.56 -1.44 38.72
N SER A 376 -38.46 -0.69 38.75
CA SER A 376 -37.91 -0.01 37.56
C SER A 376 -36.39 0.20 37.69
N TRP A 377 -35.63 -0.23 36.68
CA TRP A 377 -34.18 0.00 36.55
C TRP A 377 -33.86 0.44 35.11
N PRO A 378 -33.09 1.52 34.90
CA PRO A 378 -32.55 2.44 35.91
C PRO A 378 -33.65 3.22 36.66
N PRO A 379 -33.33 3.84 37.80
CA PRO A 379 -34.32 4.56 38.61
C PRO A 379 -34.98 5.69 37.81
N ALA A 380 -36.30 5.79 37.84
CA ALA A 380 -37.05 6.77 37.04
C ALA A 380 -36.64 8.22 37.39
N ALA A 381 -36.56 9.08 36.38
CA ALA A 381 -36.37 10.50 36.59
C ALA A 381 -37.58 11.10 37.32
N VAL A 382 -37.31 11.91 38.33
CA VAL A 382 -38.30 12.61 39.15
C VAL A 382 -37.92 14.08 39.17
N ALA A 383 -38.92 14.96 39.17
CA ALA A 383 -38.69 16.41 39.15
C ALA A 383 -37.73 16.83 40.28
N PRO A 384 -36.81 17.77 40.03
CA PRO A 384 -35.90 18.26 41.06
C PRO A 384 -36.72 18.82 42.25
N ALA A 385 -36.18 18.62 43.46
CA ALA A 385 -36.77 19.15 44.68
C ALA A 385 -37.05 20.66 44.53
N PRO A 386 -38.19 21.18 45.06
CA PRO A 386 -38.97 20.61 46.17
C PRO A 386 -40.22 19.81 45.76
N ALA A 387 -40.50 19.62 44.47
CA ALA A 387 -41.88 19.36 44.05
C ALA A 387 -42.46 17.99 44.43
N VAL A 388 -41.74 16.86 44.40
CA VAL A 388 -42.27 15.61 44.94
C VAL A 388 -41.16 14.63 45.30
N GLN A 389 -41.09 14.26 46.59
CA GLN A 389 -40.22 13.21 47.10
C GLN A 389 -40.88 11.83 46.97
N VAL A 390 -41.02 11.35 45.73
CA VAL A 390 -41.62 10.03 45.43
C VAL A 390 -40.55 8.97 45.30
N ALA A 391 -40.83 7.76 45.79
CA ALA A 391 -40.09 6.57 45.41
C ALA A 391 -40.11 6.40 43.89
N ASN A 392 -38.98 6.03 43.29
CA ASN A 392 -38.82 6.06 41.84
C ASN A 392 -38.38 4.69 41.27
N GLY A 393 -38.97 3.62 41.79
CA GLY A 393 -38.81 2.28 41.22
C GLY A 393 -38.14 1.24 42.12
N GLY A 394 -38.00 1.50 43.42
CA GLY A 394 -37.47 0.52 44.39
C GLY A 394 -37.97 0.72 45.81
N GLN A 395 -37.86 -0.32 46.63
CA GLN A 395 -38.20 -0.35 48.06
C GLN A 395 -37.22 -1.24 48.84
N GLY A 396 -37.15 -1.11 50.17
CA GLY A 396 -36.22 -1.86 51.01
C GLY A 396 -34.82 -1.23 51.04
N SER A 397 -33.92 -1.87 51.80
CA SER A 397 -32.55 -1.38 52.00
C SER A 397 -31.73 -1.28 50.71
N ILE A 398 -32.11 -2.00 49.65
CA ILE A 398 -31.46 -1.90 48.33
C ILE A 398 -31.55 -0.50 47.73
N THR A 399 -32.53 0.32 48.11
CA THR A 399 -32.64 1.71 47.64
C THR A 399 -31.61 2.65 48.30
N SER A 400 -30.88 2.18 49.32
CA SER A 400 -29.68 2.87 49.83
C SER A 400 -28.43 2.55 49.01
N SER A 401 -28.54 1.73 47.95
CA SER A 401 -27.42 1.42 47.08
C SER A 401 -27.02 2.61 46.22
N GLY A 402 -25.71 2.82 46.09
CA GLY A 402 -25.18 3.83 45.18
C GLY A 402 -25.58 3.56 43.73
N ALA A 403 -25.62 4.60 42.92
CA ALA A 403 -25.91 4.46 41.50
C ALA A 403 -24.65 4.15 40.67
N SER A 404 -24.84 3.47 39.54
CA SER A 404 -23.76 3.15 38.60
C SER A 404 -23.29 4.38 37.81
N GLY A 405 -21.99 4.49 37.58
CA GLY A 405 -21.40 5.53 36.74
C GLY A 405 -21.54 5.25 35.24
N GLY A 406 -21.31 6.26 34.41
CA GLY A 406 -21.32 6.13 32.96
C GLY A 406 -20.11 5.35 32.41
N GLY A 407 -20.29 4.65 31.29
CA GLY A 407 -19.24 3.93 30.58
C GLY A 407 -18.36 4.83 29.70
N ILE A 408 -17.67 4.22 28.74
CA ILE A 408 -16.78 4.91 27.79
C ILE A 408 -17.29 4.75 26.36
N VAL A 409 -17.24 5.84 25.58
CA VAL A 409 -17.46 5.83 24.12
C VAL A 409 -16.20 6.29 23.41
N LEU A 410 -15.66 5.49 22.50
CA LEU A 410 -14.55 5.86 21.61
C LEU A 410 -14.98 5.73 20.15
N ILE A 411 -14.95 6.84 19.42
CA ILE A 411 -15.32 6.89 18.00
C ILE A 411 -14.16 7.50 17.23
N ARG A 412 -13.77 6.83 16.14
CA ARG A 412 -12.83 7.35 15.14
C ARG A 412 -13.50 7.28 13.77
N ALA A 413 -13.62 8.39 13.05
CA ALA A 413 -14.35 8.46 11.78
C ALA A 413 -13.62 9.29 10.70
N GLY A 414 -13.81 8.98 9.41
CA GLY A 414 -13.31 9.82 8.30
C GLY A 414 -14.08 11.13 8.18
N SER A 415 -15.40 11.04 8.12
CA SER A 415 -16.28 12.20 8.22
C SER A 415 -17.39 11.98 9.23
N PHE A 416 -17.84 13.07 9.87
CA PHE A 416 -18.85 13.02 10.89
C PHE A 416 -20.03 13.95 10.58
N SER A 417 -21.25 13.42 10.74
CA SER A 417 -22.49 14.18 10.66
C SER A 417 -23.52 13.66 11.67
N ALA A 418 -24.37 14.55 12.18
CA ALA A 418 -25.45 14.18 13.08
C ALA A 418 -26.71 14.98 12.79
N THR A 419 -27.87 14.34 12.93
CA THR A 419 -29.19 14.99 12.85
C THR A 419 -30.01 14.52 14.03
N ALA A 420 -30.08 15.34 15.09
CA ALA A 420 -30.66 14.97 16.39
C ALA A 420 -30.03 13.71 17.01
N GLY A 421 -28.73 13.50 16.77
CA GLY A 421 -27.99 12.36 17.33
C GLY A 421 -27.66 12.56 18.81
N LEU A 422 -27.69 11.48 19.58
CA LEU A 422 -27.36 11.48 21.01
C LEU A 422 -26.23 10.50 21.32
N ILE A 423 -25.20 10.96 22.03
CA ILE A 423 -24.26 10.12 22.76
C ILE A 423 -24.50 10.33 24.25
N ASN A 424 -24.99 9.31 24.94
CA ASN A 424 -25.32 9.38 26.35
C ASN A 424 -24.37 8.51 27.19
N ALA A 425 -23.53 9.15 27.99
CA ALA A 425 -22.63 8.55 28.96
C ALA A 425 -22.92 9.07 30.37
N ASP A 426 -24.16 9.45 30.67
CA ASP A 426 -24.54 9.93 32.00
C ASP A 426 -24.32 8.87 33.09
N GLY A 427 -23.92 9.33 34.27
CA GLY A 427 -24.04 8.53 35.48
C GLY A 427 -25.51 8.38 35.86
N TYR A 428 -25.91 7.21 36.34
CA TYR A 428 -27.28 7.03 36.80
C TYR A 428 -27.55 7.80 38.08
N ARG A 429 -28.80 8.25 38.23
CA ARG A 429 -29.30 8.77 39.50
C ARG A 429 -29.49 7.64 40.51
N ALA A 430 -29.37 7.94 41.79
CA ALA A 430 -29.73 7.01 42.86
C ALA A 430 -31.25 6.97 43.08
N TYR A 431 -31.74 5.91 43.74
CA TYR A 431 -33.15 5.83 44.13
C TYR A 431 -33.50 6.90 45.16
N ASN A 432 -34.71 7.44 45.04
CA ASN A 432 -35.37 8.15 46.10
C ASN A 432 -36.07 7.15 47.02
N LYS A 433 -36.09 7.43 48.32
CA LYS A 433 -36.70 6.55 49.31
C LYS A 433 -38.23 6.62 49.31
N SER A 434 -38.86 5.55 49.80
CA SER A 434 -40.30 5.46 50.07
C SER A 434 -40.58 5.88 51.51
N PRO A 435 -41.75 6.48 51.84
CA PRO A 435 -42.07 6.93 53.21
C PRO A 435 -42.38 5.81 54.22
N THR A 436 -41.97 4.57 53.96
CA THR A 436 -42.30 3.40 54.77
C THR A 436 -41.02 2.65 55.18
N GLY A 437 -40.41 3.02 56.32
CA GLY A 437 -39.45 2.19 57.05
C GLY A 437 -37.98 2.22 56.61
N ASP A 438 -37.64 2.72 55.42
CA ASP A 438 -36.25 2.88 54.96
C ASP A 438 -35.85 4.37 54.90
N THR A 439 -34.67 4.71 55.37
CA THR A 439 -34.41 6.08 55.83
C THR A 439 -33.34 6.89 55.05
N ASP A 440 -32.34 6.25 54.42
CA ASP A 440 -31.11 6.99 54.01
C ASP A 440 -30.78 6.85 52.53
N SER A 441 -30.22 7.88 51.92
CA SER A 441 -30.07 7.91 50.48
C SER A 441 -28.64 7.71 49.99
N ALA A 442 -28.52 7.18 48.77
CA ALA A 442 -27.25 6.84 48.17
C ALA A 442 -26.72 7.91 47.23
N GLY A 443 -25.40 7.88 46.98
CA GLY A 443 -24.75 8.78 46.04
C GLY A 443 -25.09 8.47 44.57
N GLY A 444 -25.15 9.50 43.74
CA GLY A 444 -25.27 9.38 42.29
C GLY A 444 -23.99 8.84 41.63
N GLY A 445 -24.11 8.21 40.46
CA GLY A 445 -22.97 7.70 39.70
C GLY A 445 -22.20 8.82 38.99
N GLY A 446 -20.89 8.68 38.83
CA GLY A 446 -20.10 9.64 38.04
C GLY A 446 -20.43 9.57 36.55
N GLY A 447 -20.32 10.70 35.83
CA GLY A 447 -20.43 10.72 34.38
C GLY A 447 -19.34 9.90 33.69
N GLY A 448 -19.61 9.40 32.49
CA GLY A 448 -18.68 8.59 31.70
C GLY A 448 -17.65 9.40 30.93
N SER A 449 -16.91 8.73 30.05
CA SER A 449 -15.91 9.36 29.19
C SER A 449 -16.28 9.18 27.72
N VAL A 450 -16.26 10.25 26.93
CA VAL A 450 -16.58 10.23 25.51
C VAL A 450 -15.43 10.82 24.71
N SER A 451 -14.95 10.10 23.70
CA SER A 451 -13.97 10.58 22.74
C SER A 451 -14.52 10.39 21.33
N VAL A 452 -14.85 11.47 20.64
CA VAL A 452 -15.33 11.45 19.25
C VAL A 452 -14.35 12.18 18.35
N ARG A 453 -13.66 11.43 17.51
CA ARG A 453 -12.70 11.99 16.57
C ARG A 453 -13.15 11.76 15.14
N SER A 454 -13.10 12.81 14.34
CA SER A 454 -13.24 12.74 12.91
C SER A 454 -12.22 13.58 12.17
N VAL A 455 -11.79 13.13 10.98
CA VAL A 455 -10.89 13.90 10.10
C VAL A 455 -11.60 15.13 9.54
N THR A 456 -12.88 15.02 9.22
CA THR A 456 -13.71 16.12 8.69
C THR A 456 -15.13 16.09 9.26
N GLY A 457 -15.84 17.22 9.23
CA GLY A 457 -17.24 17.30 9.63
C GLY A 457 -17.49 18.24 10.80
N SER A 458 -18.73 18.24 11.29
CA SER A 458 -19.21 19.14 12.33
C SER A 458 -20.06 18.40 13.34
N GLY A 459 -19.99 18.83 14.61
CA GLY A 459 -20.84 18.32 15.67
C GLY A 459 -22.27 18.86 15.65
N ALA A 460 -22.62 19.74 14.71
CA ALA A 460 -23.97 20.28 14.59
C ALA A 460 -25.02 19.17 14.60
N GLY A 461 -26.05 19.32 15.42
CA GLY A 461 -27.10 18.31 15.57
C GLY A 461 -26.74 17.11 16.47
N LEU A 462 -25.54 17.06 17.03
CA LEU A 462 -25.14 16.07 18.05
C LEU A 462 -25.30 16.65 19.46
N THR A 463 -25.87 15.86 20.36
CA THR A 463 -25.80 16.08 21.81
C THR A 463 -24.93 15.00 22.46
N ILE A 464 -23.94 15.40 23.25
CA ILE A 464 -23.11 14.51 24.05
C ILE A 464 -23.39 14.80 25.53
N ASN A 465 -23.94 13.82 26.22
CA ASN A 465 -24.19 13.87 27.65
C ASN A 465 -23.17 12.99 28.39
N ALA A 466 -22.48 13.56 29.35
CA ALA A 466 -21.61 12.86 30.28
C ALA A 466 -21.77 13.50 31.67
N ASN A 467 -23.00 13.74 32.09
CA ASN A 467 -23.33 14.35 33.36
C ASN A 467 -23.18 13.35 34.51
N GLY A 468 -22.91 13.85 35.71
CA GLY A 468 -23.03 13.08 36.92
C GLY A 468 -24.50 12.82 37.28
N GLY A 469 -24.76 11.67 37.87
CA GLY A 469 -26.09 11.28 38.32
C GLY A 469 -26.54 12.02 39.58
N VAL A 470 -27.85 12.20 39.73
CA VAL A 470 -28.43 12.86 40.92
C VAL A 470 -28.38 11.93 42.14
N GLY A 471 -28.01 12.47 43.30
CA GLY A 471 -28.04 11.75 44.58
C GLY A 471 -29.47 11.46 45.06
N GLY A 472 -29.65 10.39 45.84
CA GLY A 472 -30.97 9.97 46.30
C GLY A 472 -31.56 10.94 47.33
N SER A 473 -32.88 11.12 47.32
CA SER A 473 -33.61 11.91 48.31
C SER A 473 -34.28 11.03 49.38
N SER A 474 -34.22 11.48 50.64
CA SER A 474 -34.81 10.79 51.80
C SER A 474 -36.15 11.42 52.17
N VAL A 475 -37.21 10.63 52.31
CA VAL A 475 -38.60 11.15 52.28
C VAL A 475 -39.37 10.95 53.59
N TYR A 476 -38.74 10.36 54.61
CA TYR A 476 -39.39 9.90 55.84
C TYR A 476 -39.08 10.79 57.05
N PHE A 477 -37.80 11.01 57.36
CA PHE A 477 -37.33 11.71 58.58
C PHE A 477 -35.97 12.39 58.32
N ASN A 478 -35.47 13.20 59.26
CA ASN A 478 -34.22 13.99 59.17
C ASN A 478 -32.95 13.12 58.94
N HIS A 479 -32.79 12.55 57.75
CA HIS A 479 -31.72 11.63 57.36
C HIS A 479 -30.86 12.19 56.24
N GLY A 480 -29.65 11.67 56.12
CA GLY A 480 -28.68 12.16 55.14
C GLY A 480 -29.09 11.84 53.69
N PRO A 481 -29.32 12.84 52.82
CA PRO A 481 -29.50 12.61 51.39
C PRO A 481 -28.19 12.22 50.70
N GLY A 482 -28.26 11.69 49.48
CA GLY A 482 -27.09 11.29 48.71
C GLY A 482 -26.35 12.46 48.05
N GLY A 483 -25.04 12.34 47.93
CA GLY A 483 -24.22 13.27 47.15
C GLY A 483 -24.43 13.10 45.64
N GLY A 484 -24.33 14.19 44.89
CA GLY A 484 -24.42 14.14 43.42
C GLY A 484 -23.16 13.55 42.78
N GLY A 485 -23.29 12.84 41.66
CA GLY A 485 -22.14 12.32 40.91
C GLY A 485 -21.34 13.43 40.24
N GLY A 486 -20.04 13.25 40.07
CA GLY A 486 -19.18 14.19 39.34
C GLY A 486 -19.39 14.11 37.83
N GLY A 487 -19.21 15.22 37.12
CA GLY A 487 -19.29 15.27 35.66
C GLY A 487 -18.18 14.48 34.96
N GLY A 488 -18.48 14.02 33.74
CA GLY A 488 -17.64 13.19 32.90
C GLY A 488 -16.59 13.94 32.09
N TYR A 489 -15.93 13.22 31.19
CA TYR A 489 -14.94 13.77 30.27
C TYR A 489 -15.42 13.66 28.82
N VAL A 490 -15.33 14.75 28.05
CA VAL A 490 -15.64 14.74 26.62
C VAL A 490 -14.48 15.31 25.83
N LEU A 491 -13.99 14.55 24.85
CA LEU A 491 -12.99 14.96 23.89
C LEU A 491 -13.58 14.89 22.48
N THR A 492 -13.56 15.98 21.73
CA THR A 492 -13.95 16.02 20.31
C THR A 492 -12.84 16.58 19.44
N SER A 493 -12.77 16.20 18.16
CA SER A 493 -11.91 16.90 17.18
C SER A 493 -12.66 17.97 16.37
N PHE A 494 -13.92 18.23 16.70
CA PHE A 494 -14.79 19.18 16.02
C PHE A 494 -15.60 20.01 17.02
N THR A 495 -16.13 21.14 16.54
CA THR A 495 -17.02 22.04 17.28
C THR A 495 -18.48 21.89 16.80
N GLY A 496 -19.42 22.59 17.44
CA GLY A 496 -20.81 22.74 16.97
C GLY A 496 -21.83 21.77 17.57
N GLY A 497 -21.40 20.77 18.35
CA GLY A 497 -22.29 19.92 19.13
C GLY A 497 -22.59 20.49 20.52
N THR A 498 -23.71 20.08 21.11
CA THR A 498 -24.05 20.38 22.51
C THR A 498 -23.34 19.39 23.40
N VAL A 499 -22.46 19.85 24.30
CA VAL A 499 -21.71 19.00 25.22
C VAL A 499 -22.09 19.32 26.66
N ASN A 500 -22.61 18.32 27.37
CA ASN A 500 -23.08 18.43 28.74
C ASN A 500 -22.21 17.56 29.66
N VAL A 501 -21.46 18.21 30.55
CA VAL A 501 -20.57 17.55 31.54
C VAL A 501 -20.89 18.02 32.96
N ALA A 502 -22.13 18.38 33.25
CA ALA A 502 -22.53 18.89 34.55
C ALA A 502 -22.30 17.85 35.65
N GLY A 503 -21.98 18.32 36.85
CA GLY A 503 -22.11 17.48 38.04
C GLY A 503 -23.60 17.22 38.33
N GLY A 504 -23.90 16.05 38.87
CA GLY A 504 -25.23 15.72 39.35
C GLY A 504 -25.58 16.53 40.59
N LEU A 505 -26.86 16.83 40.77
CA LEU A 505 -27.36 17.47 41.98
C LEU A 505 -27.30 16.50 43.17
N ASN A 506 -27.12 17.01 44.39
CA ASN A 506 -27.39 16.22 45.59
C ASN A 506 -28.89 15.93 45.71
N GLY A 507 -29.21 14.87 46.45
CA GLY A 507 -30.56 14.68 46.94
C GLY A 507 -30.89 15.65 48.07
N THR A 508 -32.15 15.63 48.50
CA THR A 508 -32.63 16.43 49.63
C THR A 508 -33.46 15.56 50.57
N ASP A 509 -33.55 15.96 51.83
CA ASP A 509 -34.52 15.40 52.78
C ASP A 509 -35.83 16.17 52.78
N GLY A 510 -36.95 15.45 52.86
CA GLY A 510 -38.31 15.98 52.81
C GLY A 510 -38.99 16.23 54.16
N CYS A 511 -38.45 15.75 55.29
CA CYS A 511 -39.02 15.66 56.65
C CYS A 511 -40.55 15.56 56.85
N CYS A 512 -40.92 14.70 57.81
CA CYS A 512 -42.08 14.85 58.69
C CYS A 512 -43.45 14.69 58.00
N GLY A 513 -43.58 13.81 57.01
CA GLY A 513 -44.86 13.54 56.36
C GLY A 513 -45.52 14.75 55.70
N GLY A 514 -44.75 15.78 55.31
CA GLY A 514 -45.27 16.99 54.69
C GLY A 514 -45.74 18.09 55.66
N THR A 515 -45.38 18.01 56.95
CA THR A 515 -45.75 19.06 57.91
C THR A 515 -44.97 20.35 57.65
N ALA A 516 -45.62 21.34 57.04
CA ALA A 516 -45.05 22.65 56.74
C ALA A 516 -44.66 23.40 58.02
N GLY A 517 -43.39 23.79 58.16
CA GLY A 517 -42.92 24.61 59.28
C GLY A 517 -41.45 24.46 59.68
N ASN A 518 -40.75 23.40 59.25
CA ASN A 518 -39.35 23.14 59.67
C ASN A 518 -38.27 23.49 58.60
N GLY A 519 -38.64 24.22 57.53
CA GLY A 519 -37.70 24.65 56.47
C GLY A 519 -37.19 23.52 55.56
N SER A 520 -38.00 22.48 55.34
CA SER A 520 -37.77 21.39 54.37
C SER A 520 -38.13 21.82 52.92
N PRO A 521 -37.44 21.33 51.87
CA PRO A 521 -36.40 20.32 51.86
C PRO A 521 -34.98 20.84 52.18
N LYS A 522 -34.15 20.01 52.85
CA LYS A 522 -32.77 20.37 53.26
C LYS A 522 -31.72 19.39 52.74
N PRO A 523 -30.48 19.84 52.45
CA PRO A 523 -29.41 18.98 51.96
C PRO A 523 -28.59 18.29 53.06
N TYR A 524 -28.70 18.70 54.34
CA TYR A 524 -27.83 18.20 55.45
C TYR A 524 -26.34 18.11 55.09
N ASN A 525 -25.81 19.16 54.46
CA ASN A 525 -24.41 19.23 53.98
C ASN A 525 -24.06 18.23 52.86
N ALA A 526 -25.05 17.58 52.25
CA ALA A 526 -24.86 16.94 50.96
C ALA A 526 -24.58 18.01 49.89
N THR A 527 -23.70 17.69 48.95
CA THR A 527 -23.32 18.60 47.87
C THR A 527 -23.53 17.95 46.52
N GLY A 528 -23.82 18.77 45.51
CA GLY A 528 -23.73 18.32 44.13
C GLY A 528 -22.31 17.90 43.77
N GLY A 529 -22.18 17.14 42.69
CA GLY A 529 -20.89 16.86 42.08
C GLY A 529 -20.32 18.09 41.40
N SER A 530 -19.01 18.09 41.22
CA SER A 530 -18.34 19.12 40.43
C SER A 530 -18.55 18.88 38.93
N ILE A 531 -18.50 19.96 38.16
CA ILE A 531 -18.49 19.88 36.69
C ILE A 531 -17.31 19.06 36.19
N GLY A 532 -17.52 18.32 35.11
CA GLY A 532 -16.51 17.58 34.38
C GLY A 532 -15.69 18.46 33.45
N SER A 533 -15.11 17.85 32.43
CA SER A 533 -14.24 18.53 31.46
C SER A 533 -14.65 18.20 30.04
N ALA A 534 -14.72 19.23 29.19
CA ALA A 534 -14.92 19.10 27.75
C ALA A 534 -13.78 19.81 27.02
N LEU A 535 -13.15 19.12 26.06
CA LEU A 535 -12.03 19.64 25.28
C LEU A 535 -12.25 19.36 23.79
N THR A 536 -11.93 20.34 22.95
CA THR A 536 -11.81 20.13 21.51
C THR A 536 -10.32 20.10 21.14
N SER A 537 -9.83 18.94 20.69
CA SER A 537 -8.41 18.71 20.37
C SER A 537 -8.26 17.50 19.43
N ASP A 538 -7.22 17.54 18.59
CA ASP A 538 -6.84 16.43 17.70
C ASP A 538 -6.05 15.31 18.40
N GLY A 539 -5.96 15.34 19.74
CA GLY A 539 -5.24 14.35 20.54
C GLY A 539 -5.47 12.91 20.08
N THR A 540 -4.38 12.18 19.85
CA THR A 540 -4.43 10.83 19.28
C THR A 540 -4.31 9.77 20.37
N PRO A 541 -5.20 8.77 20.43
CA PRO A 541 -4.96 7.56 21.22
C PRO A 541 -3.65 6.87 20.80
N ALA A 542 -3.02 6.13 21.72
CA ALA A 542 -1.82 5.37 21.41
C ALA A 542 -2.15 4.14 20.53
N GLY A 543 -1.17 3.69 19.74
CA GLY A 543 -1.28 2.44 18.97
C GLY A 543 -1.74 2.60 17.53
N VAL A 544 -2.62 1.70 17.05
CA VAL A 544 -3.07 1.64 15.64
C VAL A 544 -3.76 2.95 15.26
N THR A 545 -3.25 3.64 14.24
CA THR A 545 -3.91 4.80 13.64
C THR A 545 -5.21 4.39 12.97
N SER A 546 -6.27 5.20 13.10
CA SER A 546 -7.58 4.93 12.47
C SER A 546 -7.45 4.70 10.95
N GLY A 547 -8.25 3.79 10.40
CA GLY A 547 -8.30 3.55 8.95
C GLY A 547 -8.69 4.80 8.16
N ALA A 548 -9.41 5.73 8.79
CA ALA A 548 -9.80 7.03 8.22
C ALA A 548 -8.60 7.93 7.85
N SER A 549 -7.47 7.80 8.54
CA SER A 549 -6.27 8.61 8.28
C SER A 549 -5.23 7.86 7.43
N CYS A 550 -5.58 6.66 6.97
CA CYS A 550 -4.68 5.76 6.27
C CYS A 550 -5.38 5.19 5.04
N LEU A 551 -5.72 6.05 4.09
CA LEU A 551 -6.29 5.60 2.82
C LEU A 551 -5.22 4.95 1.95
N PRO A 552 -5.59 4.00 1.06
CA PRO A 552 -4.62 3.36 0.20
C PRO A 552 -3.98 4.35 -0.79
N VAL A 553 -2.70 4.15 -1.06
CA VAL A 553 -1.96 4.90 -2.08
C VAL A 553 -1.22 3.89 -2.94
N VAL A 554 -1.89 3.45 -4.01
CA VAL A 554 -1.40 2.40 -4.90
C VAL A 554 -0.70 3.04 -6.09
N ASN A 555 0.54 2.64 -6.36
CA ASN A 555 1.30 3.05 -7.53
C ASN A 555 1.59 1.83 -8.41
N VAL A 556 1.36 1.98 -9.72
CA VAL A 556 1.56 0.95 -10.73
C VAL A 556 2.72 1.33 -11.63
N ILE A 557 3.69 0.42 -11.77
CA ILE A 557 4.78 0.50 -12.74
C ILE A 557 4.71 -0.74 -13.63
N LYS A 558 4.75 -0.56 -14.95
CA LYS A 558 4.92 -1.65 -15.89
C LYS A 558 6.32 -1.62 -16.49
N SER A 559 6.91 -2.80 -16.69
CA SER A 559 8.19 -2.95 -17.38
C SER A 559 8.23 -4.23 -18.22
N THR A 560 9.23 -4.37 -19.09
CA THR A 560 9.52 -5.61 -19.80
C THR A 560 10.96 -6.06 -19.52
N VAL A 561 11.17 -7.37 -19.43
CA VAL A 561 12.52 -7.97 -19.39
C VAL A 561 13.02 -8.37 -20.78
N THR A 562 12.20 -8.17 -21.81
CA THR A 562 12.49 -8.43 -23.22
C THR A 562 12.28 -7.16 -24.05
N PRO A 563 13.05 -6.09 -23.81
CA PRO A 563 12.86 -4.79 -24.46
C PRO A 563 13.19 -4.80 -25.96
N LEU A 564 13.92 -5.81 -26.44
CA LEU A 564 14.31 -5.98 -27.83
C LEU A 564 13.96 -7.38 -28.31
N ILE A 565 13.27 -7.46 -29.45
CA ILE A 565 12.92 -8.73 -30.12
C ILE A 565 13.59 -8.77 -31.49
N THR A 566 14.41 -9.80 -31.68
CA THR A 566 15.08 -10.11 -32.95
C THR A 566 14.50 -11.39 -33.55
N THR A 567 14.91 -11.73 -34.77
CA THR A 567 14.58 -13.02 -35.39
C THR A 567 15.12 -14.23 -34.61
N ALA A 568 16.16 -14.03 -33.78
CA ALA A 568 16.79 -15.07 -32.96
C ALA A 568 16.10 -15.32 -31.59
N THR A 569 15.40 -14.33 -31.02
CA THR A 569 14.81 -14.42 -29.66
C THR A 569 13.36 -14.91 -29.64
N GLY A 570 12.78 -15.25 -30.80
CA GLY A 570 11.42 -15.77 -30.90
C GLY A 570 10.33 -14.70 -30.76
N ALA A 571 9.10 -15.14 -31.03
CA ALA A 571 7.91 -14.34 -31.14
C ALA A 571 7.25 -14.05 -29.77
N SER A 572 8.00 -13.72 -28.71
CA SER A 572 7.41 -13.50 -27.38
C SER A 572 8.08 -12.40 -26.57
N ALA A 573 7.29 -11.66 -25.80
CA ALA A 573 7.78 -10.70 -24.80
C ALA A 573 7.31 -11.08 -23.39
N THR A 574 8.11 -10.77 -22.37
CA THR A 574 7.76 -10.94 -20.95
C THR A 574 7.64 -9.58 -20.28
N TYR A 575 6.50 -9.33 -19.63
CA TYR A 575 6.17 -8.11 -18.91
C TYR A 575 6.11 -8.35 -17.41
N LEU A 576 6.41 -7.29 -16.66
CA LEU A 576 6.23 -7.20 -15.21
C LEU A 576 5.27 -6.03 -14.91
N ILE A 577 4.29 -6.25 -14.04
CA ILE A 577 3.49 -5.19 -13.41
C ILE A 577 3.82 -5.19 -11.92
N ASN A 578 4.41 -4.09 -11.45
CA ASN A 578 4.76 -3.85 -10.06
C ASN A 578 3.75 -2.87 -9.44
N LEU A 579 3.05 -3.35 -8.42
CA LEU A 579 2.22 -2.52 -7.55
C LEU A 579 3.02 -2.21 -6.29
N SER A 580 2.96 -0.97 -5.83
CA SER A 580 3.43 -0.58 -4.49
C SER A 580 2.33 0.16 -3.76
N ASN A 581 2.08 -0.20 -2.50
CA ASN A 581 1.13 0.49 -1.64
C ASN A 581 1.87 1.26 -0.55
N THR A 582 1.86 2.58 -0.64
CA THR A 582 2.54 3.49 0.31
C THR A 582 1.58 4.10 1.33
N GLY A 583 0.26 3.87 1.17
CA GLY A 583 -0.79 4.31 2.08
C GLY A 583 -1.21 3.22 3.05
N GLY A 584 -2.45 3.28 3.54
CA GLY A 584 -3.04 2.17 4.28
C GLY A 584 -3.41 1.00 3.39
N ALA A 585 -3.83 -0.12 3.99
CA ALA A 585 -4.08 -1.35 3.24
C ALA A 585 -5.20 -1.19 2.20
N ALA A 586 -4.97 -1.70 0.98
CA ALA A 586 -5.94 -1.74 -0.10
C ALA A 586 -6.61 -3.12 -0.16
N SER A 587 -7.94 -3.15 -0.24
CA SER A 587 -8.73 -4.35 -0.49
C SER A 587 -9.38 -4.30 -1.87
N ASN A 588 -9.82 -5.47 -2.35
CA ASN A 588 -10.50 -5.62 -3.64
C ASN A 588 -9.66 -5.02 -4.79
N VAL A 589 -8.35 -5.30 -4.80
CA VAL A 589 -7.44 -4.78 -5.81
C VAL A 589 -7.48 -5.67 -7.04
N PHE A 590 -7.93 -5.10 -8.15
CA PHE A 590 -7.96 -5.69 -9.48
C PHE A 590 -6.90 -5.04 -10.34
N VAL A 591 -5.97 -5.84 -10.84
CA VAL A 591 -4.92 -5.39 -11.76
C VAL A 591 -5.36 -5.72 -13.16
N PHE A 592 -5.24 -4.76 -14.07
CA PHE A 592 -5.58 -4.98 -15.46
C PHE A 592 -4.47 -4.50 -16.39
N ASP A 593 -4.32 -5.27 -17.46
CA ASP A 593 -3.66 -4.85 -18.68
C ASP A 593 -4.79 -4.58 -19.68
N ALA A 594 -5.06 -3.30 -19.88
CA ALA A 594 -6.22 -2.83 -20.63
C ALA A 594 -6.22 -3.35 -22.06
N SER A 595 -5.05 -3.74 -22.59
CA SER A 595 -4.91 -4.46 -23.83
C SER A 595 -3.48 -4.62 -24.33
N LEU A 596 -3.16 -5.80 -24.83
CA LEU A 596 -1.95 -6.01 -25.60
C LEU A 596 -1.99 -5.30 -26.96
N PRO A 597 -0.82 -5.03 -27.57
CA PRO A 597 -0.73 -4.61 -28.97
C PRO A 597 -1.48 -5.56 -29.92
N PRO A 598 -1.93 -5.09 -31.11
CA PRO A 598 -2.76 -5.88 -32.02
C PRO A 598 -2.13 -7.23 -32.40
N GLY A 599 -2.93 -8.28 -32.25
CA GLY A 599 -2.54 -9.66 -32.56
C GLY A 599 -1.59 -10.30 -31.54
N TRP A 600 -1.16 -9.56 -30.50
CA TRP A 600 -0.40 -10.12 -29.38
C TRP A 600 -1.36 -10.82 -28.42
N LEU A 601 -0.98 -11.99 -27.93
CA LEU A 601 -1.84 -12.83 -27.09
C LEU A 601 -1.08 -13.32 -25.85
N TYR A 602 -1.75 -13.49 -24.71
CA TYR A 602 -1.13 -14.10 -23.53
C TYR A 602 -0.75 -15.56 -23.78
N THR A 603 0.39 -15.98 -23.24
CA THR A 603 0.89 -17.36 -23.36
C THR A 603 0.86 -18.10 -22.03
N SER A 604 0.89 -19.43 -22.10
CA SER A 604 1.08 -20.30 -20.94
C SER A 604 2.56 -20.46 -20.53
N ALA A 605 3.50 -19.93 -21.33
CA ALA A 605 4.93 -20.15 -21.16
C ALA A 605 5.75 -18.86 -21.40
N PRO A 606 6.47 -18.36 -20.37
CA PRO A 606 6.36 -18.74 -18.96
C PRO A 606 4.94 -18.53 -18.42
N ALA A 607 4.53 -19.37 -17.47
CA ALA A 607 3.25 -19.22 -16.80
C ALA A 607 3.19 -17.87 -16.07
N SER A 608 2.01 -17.28 -16.03
CA SER A 608 1.81 -16.07 -15.26
C SER A 608 2.03 -16.35 -13.77
N THR A 609 2.88 -15.55 -13.13
CA THR A 609 3.23 -15.68 -11.72
C THR A 609 3.04 -14.35 -11.01
N TYR A 610 2.93 -14.41 -9.69
CA TYR A 610 2.87 -13.23 -8.83
C TYR A 610 3.67 -13.50 -7.55
N THR A 611 4.23 -12.44 -6.98
CA THR A 611 4.96 -12.50 -5.73
C THR A 611 4.58 -11.33 -4.84
N TYR A 612 4.35 -11.61 -3.56
CA TYR A 612 4.05 -10.61 -2.53
C TYR A 612 5.31 -10.28 -1.74
N SER A 613 5.46 -9.02 -1.37
CA SER A 613 6.52 -8.60 -0.44
C SER A 613 6.09 -7.37 0.38
N PRO A 614 5.90 -7.49 1.72
CA PRO A 614 5.78 -8.74 2.48
C PRO A 614 4.48 -9.49 2.16
N ALA A 615 4.39 -10.76 2.58
CA ALA A 615 3.17 -11.52 2.48
C ALA A 615 2.03 -10.89 3.32
N PRO A 616 0.76 -10.97 2.87
CA PRO A 616 -0.38 -10.55 3.67
C PRO A 616 -0.42 -11.23 5.05
N PRO A 617 -0.83 -10.54 6.12
CA PRO A 617 -1.06 -11.16 7.41
C PRO A 617 -2.05 -12.33 7.30
N PRO A 618 -1.88 -13.43 8.05
CA PRO A 618 -2.87 -14.50 8.11
C PRO A 618 -4.25 -13.93 8.47
N GLY A 619 -5.30 -14.26 7.70
CA GLY A 619 -6.66 -13.72 7.89
C GLY A 619 -6.94 -12.37 7.21
N ALA A 620 -5.91 -11.61 6.81
CA ALA A 620 -6.08 -10.46 5.89
C ALA A 620 -6.37 -10.91 4.44
N ALA A 621 -6.18 -12.21 4.17
CA ALA A 621 -6.61 -12.91 2.97
C ALA A 621 -8.11 -13.26 2.98
N SER A 622 -8.92 -12.64 3.83
CA SER A 622 -10.37 -12.81 3.83
C SER A 622 -11.09 -11.61 4.44
N ASN A 623 -11.85 -10.87 3.65
CA ASN A 623 -12.77 -9.86 4.15
C ASN A 623 -13.78 -10.50 5.15
N ALA A 624 -14.19 -9.78 6.19
CA ALA A 624 -15.17 -10.25 7.17
C ALA A 624 -16.54 -10.59 6.52
N ALA A 625 -17.35 -11.42 7.17
CA ALA A 625 -18.75 -11.60 6.75
C ALA A 625 -19.49 -10.25 6.86
N GLY A 626 -20.11 -9.78 5.77
CA GLY A 626 -20.71 -8.45 5.68
C GLY A 626 -19.78 -7.36 5.14
N ALA A 627 -18.51 -7.68 4.87
CA ALA A 627 -17.62 -6.78 4.15
C ALA A 627 -18.17 -6.47 2.75
N GLU A 628 -17.87 -5.27 2.29
CA GLU A 628 -18.39 -4.78 1.03
C GLU A 628 -17.88 -5.63 -0.15
N ASN A 629 -18.81 -6.27 -0.86
CA ASN A 629 -18.55 -6.73 -2.22
C ASN A 629 -19.20 -5.70 -3.15
N PRO A 630 -18.52 -4.57 -3.45
CA PRO A 630 -19.13 -3.50 -4.22
C PRO A 630 -19.55 -4.07 -5.57
N THR A 631 -20.81 -3.88 -5.94
CA THR A 631 -21.22 -4.02 -7.34
C THR A 631 -20.42 -2.98 -8.10
N ALA A 632 -19.33 -3.40 -8.72
CA ALA A 632 -18.58 -2.54 -9.61
C ALA A 632 -19.51 -2.25 -10.80
N VAL A 633 -20.19 -1.10 -10.79
CA VAL A 633 -20.61 -0.48 -12.05
C VAL A 633 -19.30 -0.01 -12.66
N LEU A 634 -18.69 -0.93 -13.41
CA LEU A 634 -17.42 -0.70 -14.07
C LEU A 634 -17.57 0.54 -14.98
N PRO A 635 -16.57 1.44 -15.04
CA PRO A 635 -16.56 2.48 -16.06
C PRO A 635 -16.74 1.87 -17.46
N ALA A 636 -17.30 2.63 -18.41
CA ALA A 636 -17.46 2.16 -19.79
C ALA A 636 -16.11 1.73 -20.38
N GLY A 637 -16.02 0.49 -20.89
CA GLY A 637 -14.81 -0.09 -21.49
C GLY A 637 -14.08 -1.16 -20.67
N PHE A 638 -14.57 -1.47 -19.46
CA PHE A 638 -14.02 -2.54 -18.62
C PHE A 638 -14.66 -3.92 -18.94
N PRO A 639 -13.92 -5.04 -18.84
CA PRO A 639 -14.45 -6.36 -19.14
C PRO A 639 -15.61 -6.74 -18.19
N ALA A 640 -16.76 -7.14 -18.75
CA ALA A 640 -17.93 -7.58 -17.99
C ALA A 640 -17.67 -8.83 -17.11
N SER A 641 -16.58 -9.57 -17.36
CA SER A 641 -16.14 -10.73 -16.57
C SER A 641 -15.68 -10.37 -15.15
N VAL A 642 -15.46 -9.09 -14.84
CA VAL A 642 -15.18 -8.60 -13.47
C VAL A 642 -16.47 -8.34 -12.68
N ALA A 643 -17.63 -8.39 -13.35
CA ALA A 643 -18.94 -8.08 -12.78
C ALA A 643 -19.81 -9.35 -12.65
N THR A 644 -19.41 -10.29 -11.80
CA THR A 644 -20.38 -11.24 -11.21
C THR A 644 -20.29 -11.22 -9.69
N SER A 645 -21.40 -10.79 -9.11
CA SER A 645 -21.66 -10.49 -7.71
C SER A 645 -21.86 -11.73 -6.85
N VAL A 646 -21.42 -11.69 -5.58
CA VAL A 646 -22.27 -12.10 -4.46
C VAL A 646 -21.92 -11.24 -3.24
N ASN A 647 -22.86 -10.43 -2.74
CA ASN A 647 -22.89 -10.07 -1.32
C ASN A 647 -23.14 -11.36 -0.55
N SER A 648 -22.13 -12.20 -0.39
CA SER A 648 -22.29 -13.40 0.42
C SER A 648 -22.36 -12.92 1.86
N GLY A 649 -23.39 -13.33 2.61
CA GLY A 649 -23.39 -13.30 4.07
C GLY A 649 -22.28 -14.18 4.69
N ALA A 650 -21.23 -14.50 3.93
CA ALA A 650 -20.07 -15.30 4.26
C ALA A 650 -18.80 -14.52 3.90
N ALA A 651 -17.74 -14.71 4.68
CA ALA A 651 -16.43 -14.08 4.47
C ALA A 651 -15.91 -14.33 3.04
N VAL A 652 -15.46 -13.29 2.35
CA VAL A 652 -14.84 -13.42 1.02
C VAL A 652 -13.36 -13.67 1.20
N ALA A 653 -12.89 -14.88 0.89
CA ALA A 653 -11.46 -15.15 0.83
C ALA A 653 -10.83 -14.28 -0.29
N LEU A 654 -9.99 -13.31 0.10
CA LEU A 654 -9.01 -12.67 -0.78
C LEU A 654 -7.92 -13.72 -1.00
N ALA A 655 -8.18 -14.60 -1.96
CA ALA A 655 -7.33 -15.77 -2.19
C ALA A 655 -5.86 -15.37 -2.29
N THR A 656 -4.98 -16.16 -1.67
CA THR A 656 -3.53 -16.00 -1.81
C THR A 656 -3.08 -16.21 -3.25
N THR A 657 -3.95 -16.77 -4.10
CA THR A 657 -3.86 -16.98 -5.55
C THR A 657 -4.87 -16.09 -6.30
N PRO A 658 -4.54 -15.51 -7.47
CA PRO A 658 -5.48 -14.72 -8.26
C PRO A 658 -6.77 -15.48 -8.54
N GLY A 659 -7.93 -14.81 -8.36
CA GLY A 659 -9.24 -15.40 -8.70
C GLY A 659 -9.43 -15.64 -10.21
N THR A 660 -8.63 -14.96 -11.03
CA THR A 660 -8.56 -15.09 -12.48
C THR A 660 -7.10 -15.04 -12.92
N VAL A 661 -6.66 -16.05 -13.67
CA VAL A 661 -5.35 -16.11 -14.35
C VAL A 661 -5.61 -15.84 -15.84
N PRO A 662 -4.72 -15.14 -16.58
CA PRO A 662 -4.90 -14.97 -18.01
C PRO A 662 -5.10 -16.30 -18.72
N THR A 663 -6.17 -16.38 -19.51
CA THR A 663 -6.40 -17.49 -20.42
C THR A 663 -5.43 -17.38 -21.59
N THR A 664 -4.74 -18.47 -21.90
CA THR A 664 -3.87 -18.53 -23.09
C THR A 664 -4.69 -18.16 -24.33
N GLY A 665 -4.15 -17.25 -25.16
CA GLY A 665 -4.84 -16.75 -26.34
C GLY A 665 -5.73 -15.52 -26.10
N ALA A 666 -5.87 -15.02 -24.87
CA ALA A 666 -6.54 -13.75 -24.61
C ALA A 666 -5.68 -12.55 -25.02
N ASN A 667 -6.30 -11.38 -25.21
CA ASN A 667 -5.65 -10.11 -25.54
C ASN A 667 -5.92 -9.00 -24.51
N THR A 668 -6.69 -9.31 -23.47
CA THR A 668 -6.94 -8.49 -22.27
C THR A 668 -6.75 -9.36 -21.04
N LEU A 669 -6.33 -8.75 -19.94
CA LEU A 669 -6.04 -9.48 -18.71
C LEU A 669 -6.59 -8.73 -17.50
N THR A 670 -7.18 -9.49 -16.59
CA THR A 670 -7.56 -9.02 -15.27
C THR A 670 -7.11 -10.05 -14.25
N PHE A 671 -6.19 -9.64 -13.37
CA PHE A 671 -5.91 -10.37 -12.13
C PHE A 671 -6.79 -9.76 -11.04
N GLY A 672 -7.61 -10.58 -10.38
CA GLY A 672 -8.57 -10.10 -9.39
C GLY A 672 -8.29 -10.55 -7.96
N SER A 673 -8.82 -9.73 -7.03
CA SER A 673 -8.98 -10.00 -5.59
C SER A 673 -7.71 -10.00 -4.74
N PHE A 674 -6.72 -9.17 -5.07
CA PHE A 674 -5.58 -8.98 -4.19
C PHE A 674 -5.93 -8.10 -2.98
N TYR A 675 -5.27 -8.39 -1.86
CA TYR A 675 -5.17 -7.54 -0.69
C TYR A 675 -3.74 -7.01 -0.63
N LEU A 676 -3.56 -5.68 -0.68
CA LEU A 676 -2.24 -5.06 -0.57
C LEU A 676 -2.10 -4.44 0.82
N PRO A 677 -1.36 -5.08 1.75
CA PRO A 677 -1.00 -4.45 3.02
C PRO A 677 -0.38 -3.06 2.82
N GLN A 678 -0.40 -2.26 3.88
CA GLN A 678 0.42 -1.05 3.94
C GLN A 678 1.91 -1.42 3.73
N ASN A 679 2.63 -0.59 2.96
CA ASN A 679 4.05 -0.77 2.64
C ASN A 679 4.35 -2.13 1.98
N SER A 680 3.44 -2.60 1.13
CA SER A 680 3.60 -3.87 0.40
C SER A 680 3.69 -3.66 -1.10
N ASN A 681 4.32 -4.63 -1.74
CA ASN A 681 4.45 -4.70 -3.18
C ASN A 681 3.91 -6.03 -3.71
N ILE A 682 3.34 -5.98 -4.92
CA ILE A 682 3.04 -7.16 -5.71
C ILE A 682 3.74 -7.03 -7.05
N THR A 683 4.51 -8.04 -7.43
CA THR A 683 5.07 -8.17 -8.77
C THR A 683 4.35 -9.28 -9.51
N ILE A 684 3.72 -8.93 -10.63
CA ILE A 684 3.06 -9.85 -11.54
C ILE A 684 3.93 -10.01 -12.79
N SER A 685 4.27 -11.23 -13.16
CA SER A 685 5.03 -11.55 -14.37
C SER A 685 4.15 -12.35 -15.33
N PHE A 686 4.12 -11.97 -16.61
CA PHE A 686 3.40 -12.70 -17.66
C PHE A 686 4.10 -12.56 -19.00
N ALA A 687 3.88 -13.54 -19.88
CA ALA A 687 4.40 -13.54 -21.23
C ALA A 687 3.29 -13.46 -22.29
N VAL A 688 3.67 -12.92 -23.45
CA VAL A 688 2.78 -12.72 -24.59
C VAL A 688 3.46 -13.19 -25.87
N THR A 689 2.69 -13.77 -26.79
CA THR A 689 3.11 -14.03 -28.16
C THR A 689 2.97 -12.75 -29.00
N ILE A 690 3.87 -12.61 -29.96
CA ILE A 690 3.99 -11.50 -30.90
C ILE A 690 3.80 -12.09 -32.30
N PRO A 691 2.72 -11.77 -33.03
CA PRO A 691 2.45 -12.37 -34.33
C PRO A 691 3.57 -12.02 -35.31
N ASN A 692 3.93 -12.94 -36.21
CA ASN A 692 5.00 -12.69 -37.21
C ASN A 692 4.70 -11.52 -38.15
N GLN A 693 3.42 -11.14 -38.27
CA GLN A 693 2.95 -10.00 -39.06
C GLN A 693 3.09 -8.65 -38.33
N ALA A 694 3.42 -8.63 -37.03
CA ALA A 694 3.68 -7.38 -36.32
C ALA A 694 4.86 -6.66 -36.95
N THR A 695 4.66 -5.38 -37.28
CA THR A 695 5.63 -4.55 -37.98
C THR A 695 6.81 -4.19 -37.08
N ALA A 696 7.97 -3.91 -37.68
CA ALA A 696 9.10 -3.39 -36.93
C ALA A 696 8.77 -2.04 -36.24
N GLY A 697 9.35 -1.80 -35.08
CA GLY A 697 9.23 -0.57 -34.29
C GLY A 697 8.87 -0.82 -32.82
N THR A 698 8.57 0.26 -32.11
CA THR A 698 8.40 0.24 -30.65
C THR A 698 6.94 0.17 -30.27
N TYR A 699 6.59 -0.79 -29.42
CA TYR A 699 5.24 -0.99 -28.91
C TYR A 699 5.17 -0.63 -27.42
N HIS A 700 4.10 0.07 -27.06
CA HIS A 700 3.79 0.49 -25.71
C HIS A 700 2.60 -0.29 -25.15
N ASN A 701 2.56 -0.49 -23.83
CA ASN A 701 1.53 -1.28 -23.20
C ASN A 701 1.16 -0.71 -21.80
N PRO A 702 -0.03 -0.15 -21.59
CA PRO A 702 -0.43 0.41 -20.29
C PRO A 702 -0.76 -0.65 -19.23
N ALA A 703 -0.79 -0.25 -17.97
CA ALA A 703 -1.35 -1.07 -16.88
C ALA A 703 -1.99 -0.19 -15.82
N GLY A 704 -3.06 -0.69 -15.22
CA GLY A 704 -3.78 0.03 -14.18
C GLY A 704 -4.33 -0.90 -13.10
N VAL A 705 -4.86 -0.28 -12.06
CA VAL A 705 -5.55 -0.99 -10.98
C VAL A 705 -6.88 -0.34 -10.67
N VAL A 706 -7.80 -1.15 -10.18
CA VAL A 706 -9.04 -0.71 -9.53
C VAL A 706 -9.02 -1.24 -8.11
N PHE A 707 -9.34 -0.41 -7.12
CA PHE A 707 -9.39 -0.81 -5.71
C PHE A 707 -10.50 -0.10 -4.96
N LEU A 708 -10.88 -0.63 -3.80
CA LEU A 708 -11.93 -0.02 -2.98
C LEU A 708 -11.37 1.20 -2.22
N ASP A 709 -12.07 2.34 -2.32
CA ASP A 709 -11.90 3.48 -1.41
C ASP A 709 -13.07 3.51 -0.41
N PRO A 710 -12.82 3.13 0.85
CA PRO A 710 -13.87 3.00 1.85
C PRO A 710 -14.45 4.33 2.30
N THR A 711 -13.90 5.48 1.88
CA THR A 711 -14.46 6.80 2.21
C THR A 711 -15.61 7.24 1.33
N ARG A 712 -15.80 6.58 0.18
CA ARG A 712 -16.81 6.97 -0.81
C ARG A 712 -18.20 6.46 -0.40
N THR A 713 -19.26 7.20 -0.75
CA THR A 713 -20.66 6.79 -0.54
C THR A 713 -21.26 6.22 -1.83
N VAL A 714 -22.19 5.27 -1.72
CA VAL A 714 -22.86 4.61 -2.87
C VAL A 714 -23.73 5.53 -3.72
N THR A 715 -24.18 6.67 -3.20
CA THR A 715 -25.03 7.61 -3.94
C THR A 715 -24.19 8.47 -4.88
N GLY A 716 -24.27 8.23 -6.18
CA GLY A 716 -23.64 9.05 -7.23
C GLY A 716 -22.13 8.87 -7.44
N ASN A 717 -21.39 8.27 -6.49
CA ASN A 717 -19.94 8.04 -6.59
C ASN A 717 -19.59 6.55 -6.66
N ARG A 718 -18.74 6.17 -7.63
CA ARG A 718 -18.12 4.84 -7.70
C ARG A 718 -17.21 4.63 -6.48
N ARG A 719 -17.58 3.72 -5.55
CA ARG A 719 -16.75 3.35 -4.38
C ARG A 719 -15.42 2.70 -4.77
N MET A 720 -15.39 2.07 -5.94
CA MET A 720 -14.16 1.64 -6.58
C MET A 720 -13.44 2.84 -7.18
N VAL A 721 -12.17 3.02 -6.81
CA VAL A 721 -11.26 3.95 -7.45
C VAL A 721 -10.78 3.34 -8.74
N SER A 722 -11.15 3.97 -9.85
CA SER A 722 -10.64 3.68 -11.19
C SER A 722 -9.69 4.78 -11.65
N PRO A 723 -8.86 4.57 -12.68
CA PRO A 723 -7.98 5.61 -13.23
C PRO A 723 -8.74 6.75 -13.97
N LEU A 724 -8.35 8.03 -13.79
CA LEU A 724 -9.15 9.27 -14.10
C LEU A 724 -9.71 9.35 -15.53
N VAL A 725 -8.93 8.81 -16.44
CA VAL A 725 -9.29 8.59 -17.83
C VAL A 725 -8.82 7.18 -18.06
N ASN A 726 -9.72 6.29 -18.49
CA ASN A 726 -9.45 4.86 -18.62
C ASN A 726 -7.99 4.62 -19.06
N VAL A 727 -7.21 3.84 -18.31
CA VAL A 727 -5.90 3.33 -18.80
C VAL A 727 -6.09 2.36 -19.98
N THR A 728 -7.33 2.26 -20.50
CA THR A 728 -7.60 1.91 -21.88
C THR A 728 -7.17 3.10 -22.73
N ALA A 729 -5.98 3.01 -23.29
CA ALA A 729 -5.69 3.67 -24.55
C ALA A 729 -6.95 3.78 -25.43
N ASN A 730 -7.34 4.98 -25.85
CA ASN A 730 -8.43 5.29 -26.77
C ASN A 730 -8.99 4.05 -27.49
N ARG A 731 -9.99 3.34 -26.91
CA ARG A 731 -10.73 2.21 -27.53
C ARG A 731 -12.22 2.46 -27.71
N SER A 732 -12.68 3.67 -27.44
CA SER A 732 -14.07 4.07 -27.58
C SER A 732 -14.25 5.52 -28.05
N SER A 733 -13.37 6.03 -28.93
CA SER A 733 -13.38 7.41 -29.46
C SER A 733 -12.99 8.53 -28.47
N THR A 734 -12.36 8.20 -27.34
CA THR A 734 -11.93 9.16 -26.31
C THR A 734 -10.44 9.44 -26.41
N ALA A 735 -10.05 10.72 -26.44
CA ALA A 735 -8.65 11.14 -26.58
C ALA A 735 -7.73 10.53 -25.50
N TYR A 736 -6.52 10.19 -25.92
CA TYR A 736 -5.44 9.74 -25.05
C TYR A 736 -5.16 10.75 -23.92
N SER A 737 -4.78 10.28 -22.72
CA SER A 737 -4.38 11.15 -21.60
C SER A 737 -3.07 10.69 -20.96
N ALA A 738 -2.11 11.61 -20.80
CA ALA A 738 -0.88 11.39 -20.02
C ALA A 738 -1.12 11.23 -18.51
N ASN A 739 -2.39 11.29 -18.12
CA ASN A 739 -2.79 11.30 -16.74
C ASN A 739 -2.63 9.91 -16.10
N THR A 740 -1.69 9.82 -15.17
CA THR A 740 -1.48 8.64 -14.34
C THR A 740 -2.34 8.66 -13.08
N THR A 741 -3.06 9.75 -12.79
CA THR A 741 -3.87 9.91 -11.56
C THR A 741 -5.18 9.14 -11.61
N TYR A 742 -5.74 8.88 -10.43
CA TYR A 742 -7.02 8.19 -10.27
C TYR A 742 -8.24 9.10 -10.42
N GLU A 743 -9.37 8.52 -10.82
CA GLU A 743 -10.66 9.17 -10.93
C GLU A 743 -11.06 9.82 -9.61
N THR A 744 -11.44 11.08 -9.75
CA THR A 744 -12.35 11.75 -8.86
C THR A 744 -13.76 11.33 -9.26
N GLY A 745 -14.53 10.75 -8.34
CA GLY A 745 -15.98 10.95 -8.39
C GLY A 745 -16.29 12.45 -8.19
N ALA A 746 -17.45 12.80 -7.68
CA ALA A 746 -17.71 14.16 -7.19
C ALA A 746 -16.86 14.56 -5.94
N THR A 747 -15.69 13.94 -5.72
CA THR A 747 -14.77 14.11 -4.57
C THR A 747 -13.31 14.28 -5.02
N ALA A 748 -12.42 14.76 -4.14
CA ALA A 748 -11.01 15.07 -4.44
C ALA A 748 -10.19 13.87 -4.99
N THR A 749 -9.10 14.18 -5.71
CA THR A 749 -8.20 13.20 -6.34
C THR A 749 -7.62 12.22 -5.31
N VAL A 750 -7.74 10.92 -5.58
CA VAL A 750 -7.10 9.87 -4.76
C VAL A 750 -5.63 9.79 -5.13
N LEU A 751 -4.76 9.76 -4.12
CA LEU A 751 -3.32 9.66 -4.30
C LEU A 751 -2.93 8.30 -4.92
N GLY A 752 -1.85 8.32 -5.70
CA GLY A 752 -1.28 7.16 -6.36
C GLY A 752 -1.22 7.35 -7.88
N THR A 753 -0.69 6.35 -8.58
CA THR A 753 -0.41 6.45 -10.03
C THR A 753 -0.67 5.15 -10.79
N ASN A 754 -1.05 5.27 -12.05
CA ASN A 754 -1.15 4.19 -13.02
C ASN A 754 0.01 4.24 -14.03
N SER A 755 0.18 3.18 -14.83
CA SER A 755 1.18 3.13 -15.90
C SER A 755 0.53 3.47 -17.25
N SER A 756 0.83 4.66 -17.78
CA SER A 756 0.14 5.24 -18.94
C SER A 756 0.51 4.61 -20.29
N GLY A 757 1.68 3.95 -20.40
CA GLY A 757 2.12 3.27 -21.62
C GLY A 757 2.27 4.21 -22.82
N LEU A 758 2.94 5.34 -22.62
CA LEU A 758 2.90 6.50 -23.51
C LEU A 758 4.23 6.73 -24.21
N VAL A 759 4.22 7.25 -25.44
CA VAL A 759 5.44 7.60 -26.20
C VAL A 759 6.33 8.59 -25.43
N ALA A 760 5.73 9.54 -24.70
CA ALA A 760 6.43 10.48 -23.82
C ALA A 760 6.52 10.00 -22.34
N GLY A 761 6.06 8.79 -22.04
CA GLY A 761 6.10 8.18 -20.71
C GLY A 761 7.42 7.46 -20.43
N PRO A 762 7.52 6.74 -19.30
CA PRO A 762 8.63 5.83 -19.04
C PRO A 762 8.82 4.86 -20.22
N THR A 763 10.06 4.49 -20.53
CA THR A 763 10.36 3.56 -21.64
C THR A 763 10.56 2.12 -21.17
N THR A 764 10.27 1.83 -19.90
CA THR A 764 10.65 0.58 -19.22
C THR A 764 9.84 -0.63 -19.68
N GLU A 765 8.67 -0.40 -20.24
CA GLU A 765 7.72 -1.37 -20.79
C GLU A 765 7.84 -1.51 -22.31
N ASN A 766 8.68 -0.70 -22.96
CA ASN A 766 8.76 -0.67 -24.41
C ASN A 766 9.38 -1.96 -24.95
N VAL A 767 8.68 -2.57 -25.92
CA VAL A 767 9.22 -3.69 -26.69
C VAL A 767 9.49 -3.21 -28.11
N THR A 768 10.75 -3.26 -28.52
CA THR A 768 11.20 -2.86 -29.86
C THR A 768 11.38 -4.10 -30.73
N LEU A 769 10.68 -4.15 -31.86
CA LEU A 769 10.84 -5.19 -32.87
C LEU A 769 11.78 -4.68 -33.98
N LEU A 770 12.87 -5.40 -34.26
CA LEU A 770 13.79 -5.05 -35.35
C LEU A 770 13.43 -5.80 -36.65
N PRO A 771 13.66 -5.20 -37.84
CA PRO A 771 13.66 -5.93 -39.11
C PRO A 771 14.89 -6.84 -39.23
N ASP A 772 14.92 -7.68 -40.26
CA ASP A 772 16.10 -8.46 -40.66
C ASP A 772 16.32 -8.18 -42.14
N LEU A 773 17.21 -7.24 -42.44
CA LEU A 773 17.58 -6.94 -43.82
C LEU A 773 18.81 -7.76 -44.15
N SER A 774 18.92 -8.24 -45.39
CA SER A 774 20.13 -8.90 -45.86
C SER A 774 20.43 -8.59 -47.30
N VAL A 775 21.66 -8.88 -47.68
CA VAL A 775 22.11 -8.81 -49.06
C VAL A 775 22.76 -10.12 -49.46
N THR A 776 22.53 -10.56 -50.69
CA THR A 776 23.31 -11.62 -51.33
C THR A 776 23.98 -11.07 -52.57
N LYS A 777 25.13 -11.64 -52.93
CA LYS A 777 25.90 -11.25 -54.11
C LYS A 777 26.43 -12.48 -54.81
N THR A 778 26.15 -12.57 -56.10
CA THR A 778 26.65 -13.64 -56.97
C THR A 778 27.18 -13.04 -58.27
N SER A 779 27.99 -13.79 -59.00
CA SER A 779 28.32 -13.49 -60.38
C SER A 779 27.49 -14.36 -61.32
N ASN A 780 27.25 -13.89 -62.54
CA ASN A 780 26.56 -14.67 -63.57
C ASN A 780 27.42 -15.84 -64.12
N THR A 781 28.73 -15.78 -63.92
CA THR A 781 29.70 -16.84 -64.26
C THR A 781 30.81 -16.87 -63.21
N PRO A 782 31.40 -18.04 -62.90
CA PRO A 782 32.55 -18.13 -61.98
C PRO A 782 33.82 -17.46 -62.52
N THR A 783 33.92 -17.28 -63.84
CA THR A 783 35.12 -16.74 -64.53
C THR A 783 34.76 -15.50 -65.34
N PHE A 784 35.49 -14.40 -65.11
CA PHE A 784 35.39 -13.14 -65.84
C PHE A 784 36.57 -13.02 -66.82
N THR A 785 36.31 -13.26 -68.10
CA THR A 785 37.32 -13.13 -69.17
C THR A 785 37.52 -11.66 -69.55
N VAL A 786 38.78 -11.22 -69.61
CA VAL A 786 39.11 -9.83 -69.97
C VAL A 786 38.55 -9.47 -71.35
N GLY A 787 37.88 -8.32 -71.45
CA GLY A 787 37.26 -7.85 -72.70
C GLY A 787 35.95 -8.54 -73.12
N ALA A 788 35.49 -9.56 -72.39
CA ALA A 788 34.20 -10.20 -72.68
C ALA A 788 33.03 -9.29 -72.30
N ALA A 789 32.00 -9.25 -73.14
CA ALA A 789 30.77 -8.51 -72.87
C ALA A 789 29.84 -9.31 -71.93
N GLY A 790 28.97 -8.61 -71.19
CA GLY A 790 27.89 -9.23 -70.42
C GLY A 790 28.30 -9.85 -69.07
N LEU A 791 29.48 -9.54 -68.54
CA LEU A 791 29.89 -9.96 -67.20
C LEU A 791 29.13 -9.16 -66.14
N GLN A 792 28.55 -9.85 -65.15
CA GLN A 792 27.61 -9.24 -64.22
C GLN A 792 27.79 -9.74 -62.79
N TYR A 793 27.65 -8.83 -61.83
CA TYR A 793 27.29 -9.16 -60.46
C TYR A 793 25.78 -8.97 -60.26
N VAL A 794 25.15 -9.94 -59.62
CA VAL A 794 23.74 -9.89 -59.21
C VAL A 794 23.70 -9.74 -57.70
N ILE A 795 23.10 -8.65 -57.25
CA ILE A 795 22.97 -8.30 -55.83
C ILE A 795 21.49 -8.28 -55.48
N VAL A 796 21.10 -8.99 -54.42
CA VAL A 796 19.70 -9.03 -53.99
C VAL A 796 19.58 -8.51 -52.57
N GLY A 797 18.91 -7.36 -52.40
CA GLY A 797 18.48 -6.87 -51.10
C GLY A 797 17.16 -7.53 -50.68
N ARG A 798 17.07 -8.02 -49.46
CA ARG A 798 15.91 -8.78 -48.95
C ARG A 798 15.55 -8.34 -47.54
N ASN A 799 14.26 -8.40 -47.20
CA ASN A 799 13.79 -8.42 -45.81
C ASN A 799 13.47 -9.87 -45.45
N ASN A 800 14.28 -10.50 -44.59
CA ASN A 800 14.06 -11.87 -44.11
C ASN A 800 13.07 -11.91 -42.94
N GLY A 801 12.89 -10.80 -42.26
CA GLY A 801 12.21 -10.71 -40.98
C GLY A 801 10.81 -10.13 -41.10
N ARG A 802 10.44 -9.39 -40.06
CA ARG A 802 9.11 -8.76 -39.90
C ARG A 802 8.88 -7.66 -40.94
N PRO A 803 7.63 -7.35 -41.30
CA PRO A 803 7.35 -6.28 -42.24
C PRO A 803 7.73 -4.91 -41.65
N VAL A 804 8.13 -3.96 -42.50
CA VAL A 804 8.35 -2.55 -42.10
C VAL A 804 7.27 -1.70 -42.76
N ALA A 805 6.28 -1.28 -41.99
CA ALA A 805 5.13 -0.52 -42.47
C ALA A 805 4.69 0.51 -41.42
N ASN A 806 3.79 1.43 -41.81
CA ASN A 806 3.16 2.35 -40.86
C ASN A 806 2.56 1.52 -39.75
N GLN A 807 2.84 1.89 -38.51
CA GLN A 807 2.10 1.33 -37.40
C GLN A 807 0.71 1.96 -37.45
N VAL A 808 -0.20 1.31 -38.19
CA VAL A 808 -1.60 1.69 -38.24
C VAL A 808 -2.22 1.16 -36.98
N TYR A 809 -2.17 2.00 -35.95
CA TYR A 809 -2.88 1.71 -34.73
C TYR A 809 -4.38 1.90 -34.99
N LEU A 810 -5.18 0.89 -34.66
CA LEU A 810 -6.64 1.07 -34.64
C LEU A 810 -6.96 2.24 -33.70
N THR A 811 -8.13 2.86 -33.84
CA THR A 811 -8.70 3.83 -32.86
C THR A 811 -9.02 3.19 -31.49
N THR A 812 -8.36 2.07 -31.22
CA THR A 812 -8.41 1.17 -30.08
C THR A 812 -7.02 0.90 -29.51
N GLN A 813 -6.01 1.76 -29.66
CA GLN A 813 -4.62 1.41 -29.29
C GLN A 813 -3.82 2.57 -28.69
N ALA A 814 -2.79 2.22 -27.89
CA ALA A 814 -2.01 3.12 -27.04
C ALA A 814 -0.95 3.89 -27.84
N THR A 815 -1.34 4.97 -28.53
CA THR A 815 -0.40 5.97 -29.07
C THR A 815 -0.96 7.38 -28.96
N ASP A 816 -0.07 8.37 -29.06
CA ASP A 816 -0.38 9.80 -29.07
C ASP A 816 -0.80 10.34 -30.46
N ALA A 817 -0.77 9.51 -31.51
CA ALA A 817 -0.98 9.96 -32.89
C ALA A 817 -1.91 9.02 -33.68
N SER A 818 -2.77 9.61 -34.51
CA SER A 818 -3.27 8.93 -35.71
C SER A 818 -2.08 8.37 -36.48
N ALA A 819 -1.93 7.04 -36.54
CA ALA A 819 -0.87 6.29 -37.22
C ALA A 819 0.50 7.01 -37.24
N THR A 820 1.45 6.61 -36.38
CA THR A 820 2.83 7.09 -36.52
C THR A 820 3.31 6.70 -37.91
N THR A 821 3.45 7.71 -38.77
CA THR A 821 3.97 7.56 -40.12
C THR A 821 5.39 7.03 -39.98
N ILE A 822 5.74 5.99 -40.74
CA ILE A 822 7.13 5.49 -40.78
C ILE A 822 8.03 6.71 -40.99
N VAL A 823 8.96 6.95 -40.08
CA VAL A 823 10.17 7.67 -40.46
C VAL A 823 10.79 6.78 -41.52
N SER A 824 10.70 7.16 -42.80
CA SER A 824 11.15 6.34 -43.92
C SER A 824 12.62 6.63 -44.20
N PRO A 825 13.58 6.00 -43.49
CA PRO A 825 14.97 6.23 -43.81
C PRO A 825 15.26 5.70 -45.19
N THR A 826 16.21 6.36 -45.83
CA THR A 826 16.77 5.90 -47.10
C THR A 826 17.42 4.52 -46.91
N LEU A 827 16.98 3.55 -47.70
CA LEU A 827 17.65 2.26 -47.86
C LEU A 827 18.83 2.45 -48.82
N SER A 828 19.99 1.85 -48.56
CA SER A 828 21.17 2.01 -49.44
C SER A 828 21.98 0.72 -49.57
N ILE A 829 22.16 0.25 -50.81
CA ILE A 829 23.06 -0.84 -51.19
C ILE A 829 24.26 -0.22 -51.92
N ALA A 830 25.46 -0.38 -51.34
CA ALA A 830 26.70 0.16 -51.88
C ALA A 830 27.65 -0.96 -52.30
N ASP A 831 28.37 -0.72 -53.40
CA ASP A 831 29.33 -1.66 -53.97
C ASP A 831 30.57 -0.92 -54.47
N SER A 832 31.74 -1.50 -54.23
CA SER A 832 33.01 -1.02 -54.76
C SER A 832 33.66 -2.13 -55.56
N LEU A 833 33.65 -1.99 -56.87
CA LEU A 833 34.22 -2.94 -57.81
C LEU A 833 35.73 -3.08 -57.59
N PRO A 834 36.29 -4.29 -57.73
CA PRO A 834 37.73 -4.53 -57.61
C PRO A 834 38.54 -3.79 -58.67
N SER A 835 39.85 -3.65 -58.45
CA SER A 835 40.75 -3.00 -59.41
C SER A 835 40.68 -3.65 -60.79
N GLY A 836 40.68 -2.83 -61.84
CA GLY A 836 40.60 -3.30 -63.22
C GLY A 836 39.19 -3.65 -63.70
N MET A 837 38.16 -3.49 -62.87
CA MET A 837 36.76 -3.54 -63.29
C MET A 837 36.13 -2.15 -63.28
N THR A 838 35.30 -1.86 -64.28
CA THR A 838 34.49 -0.64 -64.33
C THR A 838 33.05 -0.99 -64.65
N LEU A 839 32.12 -0.33 -63.98
CA LEU A 839 30.69 -0.45 -64.25
C LEU A 839 30.37 0.05 -65.65
N THR A 840 29.64 -0.74 -66.44
CA THR A 840 29.14 -0.32 -67.76
C THR A 840 27.66 -0.01 -67.73
N ALA A 841 26.87 -0.74 -66.95
CA ALA A 841 25.44 -0.49 -66.78
C ALA A 841 24.93 -1.11 -65.47
N ILE A 842 23.93 -0.48 -64.86
CA ILE A 842 23.13 -1.02 -63.77
C ILE A 842 21.69 -1.11 -64.22
N THR A 843 21.05 -2.25 -63.97
CA THR A 843 19.61 -2.41 -64.05
C THR A 843 19.05 -2.94 -62.73
N THR A 844 17.81 -2.58 -62.43
CA THR A 844 17.09 -3.02 -61.24
C THR A 844 15.72 -3.56 -61.61
N ASN A 845 15.28 -4.65 -60.99
CA ASN A 845 13.90 -5.15 -61.15
C ASN A 845 12.86 -4.39 -60.30
N GLY A 846 13.28 -3.46 -59.44
CA GLY A 846 12.42 -2.71 -58.53
C GLY A 846 11.59 -1.56 -59.13
N GLY A 847 11.61 -1.36 -60.45
CA GLY A 847 10.99 -0.20 -61.10
C GLY A 847 11.65 1.14 -60.69
N PRO A 848 10.97 2.30 -60.79
CA PRO A 848 11.55 3.62 -60.49
C PRO A 848 11.81 3.88 -58.99
N THR A 849 11.59 2.89 -58.11
CA THR A 849 11.68 3.05 -56.65
C THR A 849 13.12 3.03 -56.12
N TRP A 850 14.05 2.39 -56.84
CA TRP A 850 15.48 2.35 -56.52
C TRP A 850 16.28 3.15 -57.55
N ALA A 851 17.05 4.12 -57.08
CA ALA A 851 17.93 4.94 -57.91
C ALA A 851 19.39 4.53 -57.67
N CYS A 852 20.06 4.05 -58.72
CA CYS A 852 21.47 3.67 -58.68
C CYS A 852 22.33 4.72 -59.34
N THR A 853 23.32 5.24 -58.61
CA THR A 853 24.26 6.24 -59.13
C THR A 853 25.69 5.95 -58.69
N PRO A 854 26.69 6.24 -59.54
CA PRO A 854 26.58 6.49 -60.99
C PRO A 854 26.20 5.21 -61.78
N ASN A 855 25.53 5.37 -62.93
CA ASN A 855 25.20 4.29 -63.86
C ASN A 855 26.08 4.39 -65.10
N GLY A 856 27.24 3.73 -65.05
CA GLY A 856 28.26 3.75 -66.11
C GLY A 856 29.57 4.44 -65.71
N THR A 857 30.68 3.92 -66.24
CA THR A 857 32.05 4.44 -66.13
C THR A 857 32.48 4.81 -64.69
N SER A 858 32.25 3.91 -63.74
CA SER A 858 32.66 4.09 -62.33
C SER A 858 33.14 2.78 -61.72
N THR A 859 33.98 2.85 -60.70
CA THR A 859 34.41 1.70 -59.89
C THR A 859 33.54 1.52 -58.64
N THR A 860 32.63 2.44 -58.34
CA THR A 860 31.72 2.36 -57.20
C THR A 860 30.31 2.75 -57.62
N PHE A 861 29.30 2.17 -56.98
CA PHE A 861 27.93 2.64 -57.11
C PHE A 861 27.16 2.50 -55.81
N THR A 862 26.07 3.26 -55.71
CA THR A 862 25.11 3.17 -54.62
C THR A 862 23.71 3.17 -55.19
N CYS A 863 22.95 2.13 -54.86
CA CYS A 863 21.53 2.03 -55.13
C CYS A 863 20.76 2.41 -53.88
N SER A 864 19.95 3.47 -53.96
CA SER A 864 19.19 4.00 -52.83
C SER A 864 17.70 4.05 -53.10
N ALA A 865 16.89 3.86 -52.06
CA ALA A 865 15.45 4.02 -52.13
C ALA A 865 14.93 4.86 -50.97
N GLY A 866 14.11 5.86 -51.29
CA GLY A 866 13.44 6.74 -50.32
C GLY A 866 12.12 6.15 -49.82
N SER A 867 11.15 7.01 -49.49
CA SER A 867 9.85 6.59 -48.93
C SER A 867 9.01 5.65 -49.81
N ALA A 868 9.20 5.68 -51.13
CA ALA A 868 8.41 4.90 -52.10
C ALA A 868 8.59 3.38 -52.01
N VAL A 869 9.65 2.90 -51.34
CA VAL A 869 9.89 1.46 -51.14
C VAL A 869 9.05 0.86 -50.01
N TYR A 870 8.49 1.71 -49.14
CA TYR A 870 7.68 1.27 -48.01
C TYR A 870 6.21 1.10 -48.43
N PRO A 871 5.47 0.12 -47.86
CA PRO A 871 5.91 -0.83 -46.83
C PRO A 871 6.84 -1.93 -47.37
N LEU A 872 7.80 -2.37 -46.55
CA LEU A 872 8.65 -3.53 -46.84
C LEU A 872 7.94 -4.80 -46.36
N PRO A 873 7.50 -5.69 -47.26
CA PRO A 873 6.87 -6.95 -46.85
C PRO A 873 7.88 -7.87 -46.16
N ALA A 874 7.37 -8.75 -45.29
CA ALA A 874 8.19 -9.80 -44.67
C ALA A 874 8.67 -10.82 -45.72
N ALA A 875 9.80 -11.46 -45.46
CA ALA A 875 10.34 -12.57 -46.25
C ALA A 875 10.37 -12.33 -47.78
N THR A 876 10.68 -11.10 -48.22
CA THR A 876 10.55 -10.67 -49.62
C THR A 876 11.84 -10.02 -50.14
N ASN A 877 12.21 -10.33 -51.38
CA ASN A 877 13.30 -9.63 -52.09
C ASN A 877 12.81 -8.22 -52.43
N LEU A 878 13.53 -7.21 -51.95
CA LEU A 878 13.20 -5.79 -52.11
C LEU A 878 13.69 -5.25 -53.46
N VAL A 879 14.88 -5.66 -53.86
CA VAL A 879 15.51 -5.27 -55.13
C VAL A 879 16.54 -6.30 -55.56
N THR A 880 16.60 -6.55 -56.86
CA THR A 880 17.71 -7.21 -57.54
C THR A 880 18.43 -6.15 -58.37
N VAL A 881 19.69 -5.88 -58.02
CA VAL A 881 20.59 -5.00 -58.76
C VAL A 881 21.50 -5.87 -59.63
N THR A 882 21.43 -5.68 -60.94
CA THR A 882 22.33 -6.31 -61.89
C THR A 882 23.36 -5.28 -62.34
N ALA A 883 24.57 -5.39 -61.82
CA ALA A 883 25.70 -4.54 -62.17
C ALA A 883 26.51 -5.21 -63.28
N THR A 884 26.43 -4.69 -64.49
CA THR A 884 27.25 -5.11 -65.63
C THR A 884 28.60 -4.42 -65.55
N VAL A 885 29.67 -5.20 -65.68
CA VAL A 885 31.05 -4.72 -65.53
C VAL A 885 31.86 -5.02 -66.79
N ALA A 886 32.69 -4.06 -67.17
CA ALA A 886 33.81 -4.29 -68.09
C ALA A 886 35.04 -4.67 -67.27
N VAL A 887 35.73 -5.71 -67.71
CA VAL A 887 36.95 -6.22 -67.07
C VAL A 887 38.13 -5.93 -67.98
N SER A 888 39.07 -5.15 -67.47
CA SER A 888 40.30 -4.73 -68.17
C SER A 888 41.49 -5.59 -67.76
N ALA A 889 42.63 -5.40 -68.44
CA ALA A 889 43.89 -6.05 -68.11
C ALA A 889 44.34 -5.80 -66.65
N GLY A 890 43.96 -4.67 -66.05
CA GLY A 890 44.29 -4.34 -64.66
C GLY A 890 43.65 -5.25 -63.61
N ALA A 891 42.72 -6.13 -64.00
CA ALA A 891 42.14 -7.16 -63.13
C ALA A 891 42.94 -8.48 -63.14
N CYS A 892 44.06 -8.53 -63.87
CA CYS A 892 44.98 -9.65 -63.91
C CYS A 892 46.19 -9.43 -62.96
N PRO A 893 46.64 -10.47 -62.23
CA PRO A 893 46.02 -11.80 -62.10
C PRO A 893 44.78 -11.78 -61.19
N GLY A 894 43.86 -12.73 -61.39
CA GLY A 894 42.77 -12.98 -60.44
C GLY A 894 43.20 -13.84 -59.25
N PRO A 895 42.29 -14.18 -58.32
CA PRO A 895 40.84 -13.89 -58.31
C PRO A 895 40.49 -12.48 -57.83
N GLN A 896 39.30 -12.02 -58.20
CA GLN A 896 38.76 -10.72 -57.82
C GLN A 896 37.64 -10.90 -56.79
N VAL A 897 37.84 -10.35 -55.60
CA VAL A 897 36.90 -10.42 -54.48
C VAL A 897 36.13 -9.11 -54.41
N ASN A 898 34.81 -9.18 -54.58
CA ASN A 898 33.96 -8.01 -54.61
C ASN A 898 32.89 -8.08 -53.51
N THR A 899 32.83 -7.06 -52.66
CA THR A 899 31.92 -7.01 -51.49
C THR A 899 30.86 -5.91 -51.67
N THR A 900 29.62 -6.24 -51.33
CA THR A 900 28.49 -5.29 -51.26
C THR A 900 28.01 -5.15 -49.82
N THR A 901 27.47 -3.98 -49.48
CA THR A 901 26.91 -3.69 -48.15
C THR A 901 25.51 -3.11 -48.30
N PHE A 902 24.56 -3.60 -47.52
CA PHE A 902 23.22 -3.04 -47.37
C PHE A 902 23.13 -2.29 -46.05
N THR A 903 22.70 -1.03 -46.10
CA THR A 903 22.70 -0.12 -44.94
C THR A 903 21.34 0.51 -44.70
N VAL A 904 20.96 0.54 -43.41
CA VAL A 904 19.78 1.21 -42.85
C VAL A 904 20.14 1.75 -41.47
N ALA A 905 20.45 3.03 -41.36
CA ALA A 905 20.96 3.59 -40.11
C ALA A 905 19.87 3.78 -39.03
N ALA A 906 18.60 3.95 -39.42
CA ALA A 906 17.55 4.39 -38.48
C ALA A 906 16.57 3.30 -38.00
N LEU A 907 16.45 2.15 -38.67
CA LEU A 907 15.52 1.07 -38.25
C LEU A 907 16.18 0.02 -37.35
N GLY A 908 17.52 -0.01 -37.31
CA GLY A 908 18.28 -1.14 -36.76
C GLY A 908 18.14 -2.41 -37.61
N ASP A 909 18.85 -3.47 -37.22
CA ASP A 909 18.81 -4.78 -37.87
C ASP A 909 19.01 -5.87 -36.83
N SER A 910 18.20 -6.92 -36.90
CA SER A 910 18.25 -8.06 -36.01
C SER A 910 19.46 -8.98 -36.23
N ILE A 911 20.01 -9.04 -37.45
CA ILE A 911 21.21 -9.82 -37.80
C ILE A 911 22.16 -8.95 -38.66
N PRO A 912 22.87 -7.97 -38.09
CA PRO A 912 23.73 -7.07 -38.89
C PRO A 912 24.81 -7.76 -39.73
N ALA A 913 25.18 -9.00 -39.42
CA ALA A 913 26.22 -9.75 -40.14
C ALA A 913 25.81 -10.18 -41.57
N ASN A 914 24.52 -10.28 -41.88
CA ASN A 914 24.02 -10.65 -43.21
C ASN A 914 23.78 -9.42 -44.12
N ASN A 915 24.11 -8.22 -43.64
CA ASN A 915 24.08 -6.97 -44.39
C ASN A 915 25.31 -6.75 -45.28
N THR A 916 26.22 -7.73 -45.33
CA THR A 916 27.36 -7.74 -46.25
C THR A 916 27.42 -9.05 -47.00
N ALA A 917 27.71 -9.00 -48.30
CA ALA A 917 27.93 -10.21 -49.11
C ALA A 917 29.10 -10.03 -50.07
N THR A 918 29.84 -11.11 -50.29
CA THR A 918 31.05 -11.13 -51.12
C THR A 918 30.93 -12.17 -52.21
N ALA A 919 31.30 -11.81 -53.44
CA ALA A 919 31.47 -12.74 -54.55
C ALA A 919 32.93 -12.74 -55.01
N SER A 920 33.47 -13.93 -55.26
CA SER A 920 34.83 -14.11 -55.82
C SER A 920 34.73 -14.65 -57.24
N THR A 921 35.36 -13.97 -58.19
CA THR A 921 35.41 -14.41 -59.59
C THR A 921 36.86 -14.64 -60.01
N THR A 922 37.13 -15.68 -60.77
CA THR A 922 38.45 -15.90 -61.38
C THR A 922 38.58 -15.00 -62.61
N THR A 923 39.76 -14.42 -62.83
CA THR A 923 40.01 -13.62 -64.05
C THR A 923 40.55 -14.53 -65.16
N GLY A 924 39.85 -14.61 -66.28
CA GLY A 924 40.31 -15.29 -67.49
C GLY A 924 41.32 -14.41 -68.23
N CYS A 925 42.60 -14.55 -67.90
CA CYS A 925 43.70 -13.80 -68.51
C CYS A 925 44.44 -14.69 -69.54
N SER A 926 44.71 -14.18 -70.74
CA SER A 926 45.57 -14.82 -71.74
C SER A 926 46.64 -13.85 -72.22
N ALA A 927 47.84 -14.36 -72.49
CA ALA A 927 48.85 -13.61 -73.24
C ALA A 927 48.44 -13.52 -74.73
N ASN A 928 48.90 -12.49 -75.43
CA ASN A 928 48.72 -12.33 -76.88
C ASN A 928 50.03 -11.81 -77.46
N LEU A 929 50.88 -12.74 -77.88
CA LEU A 929 52.18 -12.43 -78.45
C LEU A 929 52.06 -12.10 -79.94
N THR A 930 52.62 -10.97 -80.37
CA THR A 930 52.72 -10.57 -81.77
C THR A 930 54.17 -10.30 -82.17
N VAL A 931 54.47 -10.44 -83.46
CA VAL A 931 55.81 -10.25 -84.02
C VAL A 931 55.72 -9.37 -85.26
N THR A 932 56.59 -8.37 -85.36
CA THR A 932 56.74 -7.54 -86.56
C THR A 932 58.21 -7.53 -87.00
N LYS A 933 58.46 -7.55 -88.32
CA LYS A 933 59.81 -7.56 -88.90
C LYS A 933 59.86 -6.61 -90.10
N THR A 934 60.75 -5.62 -90.08
CA THR A 934 60.89 -4.64 -91.18
C THR A 934 62.33 -4.14 -91.31
N ASN A 935 62.78 -3.95 -92.54
CA ASN A 935 64.00 -3.22 -92.92
C ASN A 935 63.71 -1.86 -93.60
N ASN A 936 62.42 -1.49 -93.73
CA ASN A 936 61.95 -0.27 -94.40
C ASN A 936 62.39 -0.10 -95.87
N VAL A 937 62.85 -1.17 -96.54
CA VAL A 937 63.25 -1.14 -97.95
C VAL A 937 62.68 -2.35 -98.69
N ASN A 938 62.26 -2.14 -99.94
CA ASN A 938 61.63 -3.21 -100.74
C ASN A 938 62.63 -4.02 -101.58
N SER A 939 63.90 -3.58 -101.63
CA SER A 939 64.98 -4.29 -102.30
C SER A 939 66.30 -4.04 -101.58
N VAL A 940 67.21 -5.01 -101.68
CA VAL A 940 68.57 -4.93 -101.15
C VAL A 940 69.53 -5.39 -102.24
N THR A 941 70.67 -4.72 -102.37
CA THR A 941 71.65 -5.02 -103.41
C THR A 941 72.58 -6.15 -102.96
N ALA A 942 72.83 -7.13 -103.83
CA ALA A 942 73.80 -8.20 -103.57
C ALA A 942 75.20 -7.61 -103.29
N GLY A 943 75.88 -8.13 -102.26
CA GLY A 943 77.13 -7.58 -101.74
C GLY A 943 76.98 -6.40 -100.79
N GLY A 944 75.76 -5.85 -100.64
CA GLY A 944 75.43 -4.81 -99.68
C GLY A 944 75.09 -5.35 -98.28
N THR A 945 74.74 -4.44 -97.38
CA THR A 945 74.24 -4.76 -96.03
C THR A 945 72.81 -4.28 -95.88
N THR A 946 72.01 -5.01 -95.12
CA THR A 946 70.67 -4.58 -94.69
C THR A 946 70.52 -4.78 -93.19
N SER A 947 69.72 -3.94 -92.54
CA SER A 947 69.38 -4.07 -91.13
C SER A 947 67.87 -4.12 -91.01
N TYR A 948 67.35 -5.12 -90.30
CA TYR A 948 65.93 -5.18 -89.94
C TYR A 948 65.73 -5.22 -88.44
N THR A 949 64.57 -4.72 -88.01
CA THR A 949 64.14 -4.79 -86.62
C THR A 949 63.06 -5.85 -86.48
N VAL A 950 63.23 -6.79 -85.56
CA VAL A 950 62.22 -7.78 -85.14
C VAL A 950 61.67 -7.39 -83.79
N THR A 951 60.41 -6.99 -83.72
CA THR A 951 59.77 -6.59 -82.47
C THR A 951 58.77 -7.65 -82.04
N PHE A 952 59.01 -8.25 -80.88
CA PHE A 952 58.07 -9.12 -80.17
C PHE A 952 57.28 -8.26 -79.18
N ALA A 953 55.96 -8.37 -79.17
CA ALA A 953 55.09 -7.61 -78.26
C ALA A 953 54.12 -8.55 -77.56
N ASN A 954 53.83 -8.31 -76.28
CA ASN A 954 52.71 -8.97 -75.59
C ASN A 954 51.53 -8.00 -75.49
N LEU A 955 50.58 -8.13 -76.41
CA LEU A 955 49.35 -7.34 -76.45
C LEU A 955 48.24 -7.93 -75.55
N GLY A 956 48.49 -9.04 -74.87
CA GLY A 956 47.50 -9.72 -74.05
C GLY A 956 47.57 -9.30 -72.59
N PRO A 957 46.46 -9.40 -71.83
CA PRO A 957 46.40 -8.99 -70.43
C PRO A 957 47.19 -9.90 -69.47
N ALA A 958 47.52 -11.13 -69.86
CA ALA A 958 48.43 -11.97 -69.06
C ALA A 958 49.89 -11.77 -69.47
N ALA A 959 50.82 -11.90 -68.52
CA ALA A 959 52.25 -11.96 -68.83
C ALA A 959 52.57 -13.19 -69.68
N ALA A 960 53.48 -13.03 -70.62
CA ALA A 960 54.02 -14.09 -71.46
C ALA A 960 55.46 -14.44 -71.03
N ASP A 961 55.73 -14.37 -69.74
CA ASP A 961 57.07 -14.61 -69.19
C ASP A 961 57.58 -15.99 -69.63
N ASN A 962 58.87 -16.04 -69.99
CA ASN A 962 59.54 -17.19 -70.59
C ASN A 962 59.07 -17.55 -72.01
N ALA A 963 58.41 -16.62 -72.73
CA ALA A 963 58.13 -16.77 -74.15
C ALA A 963 59.43 -17.09 -74.92
N SER A 964 59.38 -18.13 -75.76
CA SER A 964 60.47 -18.49 -76.65
C SER A 964 60.32 -17.76 -77.99
N VAL A 965 61.36 -17.06 -78.41
CA VAL A 965 61.41 -16.25 -79.62
C VAL A 965 62.57 -16.68 -80.51
N LYS A 966 62.34 -16.76 -81.81
CA LYS A 966 63.33 -17.19 -82.79
C LYS A 966 63.07 -16.48 -84.12
N ASP A 967 64.14 -16.10 -84.80
CA ASP A 967 64.08 -15.49 -86.12
C ASP A 967 65.17 -16.09 -87.03
N THR A 968 64.81 -17.02 -87.90
CA THR A 968 65.77 -17.63 -88.82
C THR A 968 66.11 -16.65 -89.94
N ALA A 969 67.41 -16.42 -90.19
CA ALA A 969 67.85 -15.61 -91.33
C ALA A 969 67.35 -16.20 -92.66
N GLY A 970 66.83 -15.34 -93.53
CA GLY A 970 66.39 -15.74 -94.87
C GLY A 970 67.56 -16.20 -95.75
N THR A 971 67.28 -17.05 -96.74
CA THR A 971 68.28 -17.50 -97.72
C THR A 971 68.90 -16.29 -98.43
N GLY A 972 70.23 -16.25 -98.52
CA GLY A 972 70.95 -15.09 -99.09
C GLY A 972 71.32 -13.99 -98.09
N LEU A 973 71.04 -14.18 -96.79
CA LEU A 973 71.43 -13.25 -95.73
C LEU A 973 72.33 -13.93 -94.70
N VAL A 974 73.51 -13.36 -94.46
CA VAL A 974 74.37 -13.73 -93.33
C VAL A 974 74.21 -12.68 -92.24
N CYS A 975 73.48 -13.03 -91.18
CA CYS A 975 73.00 -12.09 -90.18
C CYS A 975 73.72 -12.21 -88.83
N THR A 976 73.80 -11.10 -88.11
CA THR A 976 74.22 -10.99 -86.71
C THR A 976 73.25 -10.10 -85.95
N VAL A 977 72.95 -10.46 -84.69
CA VAL A 977 72.05 -9.65 -83.85
C VAL A 977 72.88 -8.55 -83.18
N ALA A 978 72.58 -7.31 -83.50
CA ALA A 978 73.33 -6.15 -83.03
C ALA A 978 72.91 -5.70 -81.64
N SER A 979 71.60 -5.70 -81.36
CA SER A 979 71.07 -5.24 -80.07
C SER A 979 69.67 -5.78 -79.80
N CYS A 980 69.27 -5.71 -78.52
CA CYS A 980 67.89 -5.89 -78.07
C CYS A 980 67.52 -4.68 -77.21
N THR A 981 66.38 -4.06 -77.50
CA THR A 981 65.85 -2.91 -76.75
C THR A 981 64.51 -3.31 -76.10
N PRO A 982 64.43 -3.40 -74.76
CA PRO A 982 63.19 -3.71 -74.08
C PRO A 982 62.35 -2.44 -73.86
N ALA A 983 61.03 -2.60 -73.83
CA ALA A 983 60.09 -1.58 -73.37
C ALA A 983 58.93 -2.23 -72.58
N GLY A 984 58.26 -1.43 -71.74
CA GLY A 984 57.08 -1.87 -70.98
C GLY A 984 57.36 -3.01 -69.99
N GLY A 985 58.58 -3.12 -69.46
CA GLY A 985 58.96 -4.15 -68.49
C GLY A 985 59.42 -5.48 -69.09
N ALA A 986 59.50 -5.59 -70.42
CA ALA A 986 60.18 -6.72 -71.05
C ALA A 986 61.66 -6.76 -70.61
N VAL A 987 62.24 -7.95 -70.56
CA VAL A 987 63.67 -8.12 -70.25
C VAL A 987 64.38 -8.74 -71.46
N CYS A 988 65.32 -7.98 -72.04
CA CYS A 988 66.20 -8.50 -73.09
C CYS A 988 67.20 -9.50 -72.52
N PRO A 989 67.53 -10.59 -73.25
CA PRO A 989 68.59 -11.51 -72.87
C PRO A 989 69.96 -10.82 -72.79
N VAL A 990 70.90 -11.41 -72.02
CA VAL A 990 72.26 -10.86 -71.93
C VAL A 990 72.95 -10.86 -73.29
N VAL A 991 73.83 -9.88 -73.55
CA VAL A 991 74.41 -9.62 -74.90
C VAL A 991 75.03 -10.88 -75.53
N GLY A 992 75.71 -11.72 -74.75
CA GLY A 992 76.32 -12.97 -75.23
C GLY A 992 75.33 -14.04 -75.72
N GLN A 993 74.04 -13.93 -75.38
CA GLN A 993 73.00 -14.85 -75.82
C GLN A 993 72.27 -14.38 -77.07
N LEU A 994 72.36 -13.09 -77.45
CA LEU A 994 71.65 -12.53 -78.61
C LEU A 994 71.82 -13.30 -79.93
N PRO A 995 73.00 -13.89 -80.27
CA PRO A 995 73.14 -14.72 -81.46
C PRO A 995 72.18 -15.92 -81.52
N ASN A 996 71.68 -16.40 -80.38
CA ASN A 996 70.75 -17.53 -80.32
C ASN A 996 69.39 -17.22 -80.95
N LEU A 997 69.02 -15.94 -81.12
CA LEU A 997 67.80 -15.54 -81.83
C LEU A 997 67.77 -16.14 -83.25
N LEU A 998 68.94 -16.19 -83.91
CA LEU A 998 69.10 -16.64 -85.29
C LEU A 998 69.29 -18.16 -85.42
N THR A 999 69.46 -18.88 -84.31
CA THR A 999 69.79 -20.31 -84.30
C THR A 999 68.78 -21.14 -83.51
N SER A 1000 69.02 -21.40 -82.22
CA SER A 1000 68.19 -22.27 -81.37
C SER A 1000 66.95 -21.59 -80.80
N GLY A 1001 66.87 -20.26 -80.83
CA GLY A 1001 65.86 -19.45 -80.16
C GLY A 1001 66.34 -18.90 -78.81
N LEU A 1002 65.60 -17.92 -78.29
CA LEU A 1002 65.86 -17.20 -77.04
C LEU A 1002 64.61 -17.23 -76.17
N THR A 1003 64.78 -17.31 -74.85
CA THR A 1003 63.69 -17.09 -73.90
C THR A 1003 63.72 -15.67 -73.39
N LEU A 1004 62.56 -14.99 -73.43
CA LEU A 1004 62.37 -13.70 -72.81
C LEU A 1004 61.87 -13.91 -71.38
N SER A 1005 62.78 -13.76 -70.40
CA SER A 1005 62.51 -14.07 -68.98
C SER A 1005 61.35 -13.28 -68.39
N SER A 1006 61.08 -12.08 -68.91
CA SER A 1006 59.87 -11.33 -68.62
C SER A 1006 59.30 -10.69 -69.89
N MET A 1007 58.01 -10.89 -70.11
CA MET A 1007 57.19 -10.25 -71.14
C MET A 1007 55.83 -9.86 -70.53
N PRO A 1008 55.77 -8.82 -69.68
CA PRO A 1008 54.53 -8.33 -69.09
C PRO A 1008 53.50 -7.87 -70.14
N SER A 1009 52.25 -7.69 -69.75
CA SER A 1009 51.23 -7.10 -70.65
C SER A 1009 51.65 -5.72 -71.15
N GLY A 1010 51.48 -5.45 -72.44
CA GLY A 1010 51.87 -4.20 -73.10
C GLY A 1010 53.38 -4.05 -73.37
N SER A 1011 54.20 -5.05 -73.04
CA SER A 1011 55.65 -4.99 -73.20
C SER A 1011 56.11 -5.32 -74.63
N THR A 1012 57.29 -4.81 -75.00
CA THR A 1012 57.94 -5.16 -76.27
C THR A 1012 59.43 -5.45 -76.10
N ALA A 1013 59.96 -6.36 -76.91
CA ALA A 1013 61.39 -6.62 -77.07
C ALA A 1013 61.76 -6.49 -78.54
N ALA A 1014 62.52 -5.46 -78.89
CA ALA A 1014 62.91 -5.14 -80.26
C ALA A 1014 64.37 -5.51 -80.52
N PHE A 1015 64.62 -6.42 -81.45
CA PHE A 1015 65.94 -6.89 -81.85
C PHE A 1015 66.37 -6.25 -83.17
N VAL A 1016 67.54 -5.63 -83.21
CA VAL A 1016 68.15 -5.15 -84.45
C VAL A 1016 69.07 -6.22 -84.99
N VAL A 1017 68.85 -6.63 -86.23
CA VAL A 1017 69.62 -7.67 -86.91
C VAL A 1017 70.28 -7.09 -88.15
N ASN A 1018 71.61 -7.11 -88.16
CA ASN A 1018 72.43 -6.64 -89.27
C ASN A 1018 72.83 -7.83 -90.14
N CYS A 1019 72.59 -7.74 -91.44
CA CYS A 1019 72.85 -8.82 -92.38
C CYS A 1019 73.66 -8.36 -93.59
N ASN A 1020 74.55 -9.23 -94.04
CA ASN A 1020 75.21 -9.11 -95.33
C ASN A 1020 74.42 -9.88 -96.38
N VAL A 1021 74.20 -9.27 -97.55
CA VAL A 1021 73.44 -9.85 -98.65
C VAL A 1021 74.39 -10.62 -99.57
N THR A 1022 74.25 -11.94 -99.64
CA THR A 1022 75.09 -12.81 -100.49
C THR A 1022 74.48 -12.96 -101.88
N ALA A 1023 75.30 -13.26 -102.89
CA ALA A 1023 74.89 -13.38 -104.30
C ALA A 1023 73.94 -14.57 -104.62
N THR A 1024 73.46 -15.28 -103.59
CA THR A 1024 72.68 -16.53 -103.70
C THR A 1024 71.19 -16.36 -103.38
N GLY A 1025 70.72 -15.18 -102.99
CA GLY A 1025 69.31 -14.89 -102.78
C GLY A 1025 68.70 -14.10 -103.94
N GLN A 1026 68.02 -14.79 -104.86
CA GLN A 1026 66.96 -14.23 -105.71
C GLN A 1026 65.62 -14.78 -105.25
#